data_AF-A0AAD7ED46-F1
#
_entry.id   AF-A0AAD7ED46-F1
#
_cell.length_a   1.000
_cell.length_b   1.000
_cell.length_c   1.000
_cell.angle_alpha   90.00
_cell.angle_beta   90.00
_cell.angle_gamma   90.00
#
_symmetry.space_group_name_H-M   'P 1'
#
loop_
_entity.id
_entity.type
_entity.pdbx_description
1 polymer ?
#
loop_
_entity_poly.entity_id
_entity_poly.type
_entity_poly.pdbx_seq_one_letter_code
_entity_poly.pdbx_strand_id
1 'polypeptide(L)'
;MMPTPGSSFADEPVDSSTVSRDILNTNDAPAEHNLPSIREFVSRGSARRAYLDAKIAPLRAELNKLLEERDFLDTEIRKHEGALSPLRRIPPEILSLIFTCASPSNASLMNLEDGPWPLSRVCSRWRTIALSQPSLWNELSLNFTDDLLATPEVLGIFPLVEAHLERSQNLPLDIAFSPYYETHCTESEQSVLDLLVTHCYHWETILFSGAAELYDSLMVHIYGRLPTLRKLDIRVSSPLDAFENDEPGADISHLFEYCPALQEAFINLGRYGGKTPVTAELPCVQLLRYGASNLWTNHIEVLSSATNLVDCVLRLIDPEGVPPPERPIVLPQLRRLSTSTAAVLDHLDTPALRELYCSDHSTGLSAFLTRCPKLEQLFSGEIPTAADIGVLLRAAPATTNLFLHLPIAFSSDLFSLLDTPTLAANPEQPATLPVLDTLSLGLNSIERTLGPLDVDEDQLMRVVEGRWEHGSLRALHLYAMRFTPSAVTLGRMQALRAQGMEIVLYKRSDYIILGCITMLWSQIAQSVFSSLLLTGGGYTIIKPRVFIVNFFGSEAQEWHNIPEFDLLAQNITVPGFSALFPDVHCTQDGSICQLVTGQAEINAASTVSSLLHSHRFDLSSTYFVLAGIGGVSPRRATVGSVTLARYAVQGGLQHEIDAREKPAHFPSGYFAQGTTTPGQYPGWLDGTEVFEVNDALRQVAVGFAQAANLTDTDECKRLRATYSSPIFAAGAAPPSIVMCDTLTSDTYWTGALLAEAFENTTSLLTNGQAVYCSSQQEDNAVLHALLRGAVFDLVDFSRIIVMRAASDFDRPPEGGSAADNLFAPAVGFPPALLNLRLAGVKVVQGIIDGWSATFERGIEPSNYVGDMLGSLGGEPDFGPGSARVIWA
;
A
#
# COMPACT_ATOMS: atom_id res chain seq x y z
N MET A 1 17.58 -77.81 -27.71
CA MET A 1 18.84 -77.24 -27.15
C MET A 1 19.06 -75.89 -27.82
N MET A 2 18.58 -74.81 -27.19
CA MET A 2 18.92 -73.44 -27.56
C MET A 2 20.04 -72.96 -26.64
N PRO A 3 21.03 -72.21 -27.16
CA PRO A 3 22.25 -71.89 -26.44
C PRO A 3 22.00 -70.84 -25.37
N THR A 4 22.60 -71.05 -24.20
CA THR A 4 22.77 -70.08 -23.12
C THR A 4 23.53 -68.83 -23.62
N PRO A 5 23.00 -67.61 -23.49
CA PRO A 5 23.76 -66.40 -23.78
C PRO A 5 24.76 -66.16 -22.66
N GLY A 6 26.04 -66.24 -22.99
CA GLY A 6 27.16 -66.00 -22.09
C GLY A 6 27.18 -64.57 -21.53
N SER A 7 27.59 -64.48 -20.27
CA SER A 7 27.76 -63.28 -19.46
C SER A 7 28.89 -62.34 -19.89
N SER A 8 29.45 -62.48 -21.09
CA SER A 8 30.62 -61.68 -21.50
C SER A 8 30.29 -60.39 -22.23
N PHE A 9 29.11 -60.25 -22.83
CA PHE A 9 28.78 -59.07 -23.66
C PHE A 9 28.13 -57.91 -22.90
N ALA A 10 27.62 -58.15 -21.69
CA ALA A 10 26.76 -57.18 -21.00
C ALA A 10 27.53 -56.16 -20.17
N ASP A 11 28.78 -56.40 -19.77
CA ASP A 11 29.57 -55.48 -18.90
C ASP A 11 30.66 -54.69 -19.63
N GLU A 12 30.88 -54.93 -20.92
CA GLU A 12 31.82 -54.13 -21.72
C GLU A 12 31.20 -52.80 -22.20
N PRO A 13 31.97 -51.70 -22.19
CA PRO A 13 31.54 -50.45 -22.80
C PRO A 13 31.28 -50.67 -24.30
N VAL A 14 30.12 -50.21 -24.78
CA VAL A 14 29.77 -50.31 -26.20
C VAL A 14 30.57 -49.24 -26.95
N ASP A 15 31.62 -49.64 -27.65
CA ASP A 15 32.49 -48.72 -28.41
C ASP A 15 31.81 -48.27 -29.71
N SER A 16 31.60 -46.95 -29.84
CA SER A 16 31.01 -46.31 -31.01
C SER A 16 31.96 -46.21 -32.22
N SER A 17 33.24 -46.60 -32.07
CA SER A 17 34.26 -46.46 -33.12
C SER A 17 34.09 -47.42 -34.31
N THR A 18 33.27 -48.47 -34.17
CA THR A 18 33.07 -49.52 -35.18
C THR A 18 32.14 -49.14 -36.32
N VAL A 19 31.39 -48.04 -36.19
CA VAL A 19 30.56 -47.47 -37.26
C VAL A 19 31.15 -46.11 -37.61
N SER A 20 31.58 -45.93 -38.87
CA SER A 20 32.15 -44.66 -39.31
C SER A 20 31.17 -43.52 -39.03
N ARG A 21 31.60 -42.49 -38.30
CA ARG A 21 30.80 -41.31 -37.93
C ARG A 21 30.16 -40.64 -39.14
N ASP A 22 30.81 -40.76 -40.29
CA ASP A 22 30.31 -40.23 -41.56
C ASP A 22 28.98 -40.87 -41.96
N ILE A 23 28.73 -42.14 -41.64
CA ILE A 23 27.49 -42.85 -41.99
C ILE A 23 26.33 -42.44 -41.07
N LEU A 24 26.62 -42.11 -39.81
CA LEU A 24 25.63 -41.71 -38.81
C LEU A 24 25.15 -40.26 -38.97
N ASN A 25 25.86 -39.46 -39.78
CA ASN A 25 25.60 -38.03 -39.99
C ASN A 25 24.98 -37.72 -41.36
N THR A 26 24.57 -38.74 -42.12
CA THR A 26 23.84 -38.55 -43.39
C THR A 26 22.49 -39.26 -43.36
N ASN A 27 21.55 -38.78 -44.19
CA ASN A 27 20.28 -39.45 -44.45
C ASN A 27 20.36 -40.44 -45.63
N ASP A 28 21.55 -40.66 -46.19
CA ASP A 28 21.75 -41.60 -47.29
C ASP A 28 21.68 -43.04 -46.77
N ALA A 29 21.12 -43.94 -47.59
CA ALA A 29 21.04 -45.35 -47.22
C ALA A 29 22.45 -45.91 -46.97
N PRO A 30 22.71 -46.53 -45.80
CA PRO A 30 24.01 -47.12 -45.52
C PRO A 30 24.34 -48.18 -46.57
N ALA A 31 25.54 -48.12 -47.14
CA ALA A 31 25.99 -49.15 -48.07
C ALA A 31 25.87 -50.54 -47.43
N GLU A 32 25.48 -51.57 -48.21
CA GLU A 32 25.12 -52.89 -47.69
C GLU A 32 26.18 -53.54 -46.78
N HIS A 33 27.46 -53.22 -47.00
CA HIS A 33 28.57 -53.72 -46.19
C HIS A 33 28.63 -53.14 -44.76
N ASN A 34 27.95 -52.03 -44.48
CA ASN A 34 27.91 -51.36 -43.15
C ASN A 34 26.71 -51.80 -42.30
N LEU A 35 25.68 -52.39 -42.92
CA LEU A 35 24.45 -52.82 -42.23
C LEU A 35 24.69 -53.88 -41.12
N PRO A 36 25.60 -54.85 -41.26
CA PRO A 36 25.87 -55.83 -40.20
C PRO A 36 26.40 -55.18 -38.91
N SER A 37 27.40 -54.29 -39.02
CA SER A 37 28.02 -53.62 -37.88
C SER A 37 27.04 -52.69 -37.15
N ILE A 38 26.18 -51.98 -37.89
CA ILE A 38 25.14 -51.12 -37.31
C ILE A 38 24.10 -51.96 -36.54
N ARG A 39 23.63 -53.07 -37.13
CA ARG A 39 22.68 -53.97 -36.46
C ARG A 39 23.27 -54.61 -35.20
N GLU A 40 24.55 -54.97 -35.24
CA GLU A 40 25.27 -55.52 -34.08
C GLU A 40 25.39 -54.49 -32.96
N PHE A 41 25.77 -53.25 -33.27
CA PHE A 41 25.83 -52.15 -32.29
C PHE A 41 24.45 -51.88 -31.66
N VAL A 42 23.39 -51.79 -32.46
CA VAL A 42 22.02 -51.59 -31.98
C VAL A 42 21.58 -52.74 -31.06
N SER A 43 21.92 -53.99 -31.40
CA SER A 43 21.61 -55.16 -30.58
C SER A 43 22.37 -55.15 -29.25
N ARG A 44 23.68 -54.86 -29.27
CA ARG A 44 24.51 -54.77 -28.05
C ARG A 44 24.09 -53.60 -27.16
N GLY A 45 23.85 -52.42 -27.74
CA GLY A 45 23.39 -51.24 -27.03
C GLY A 45 22.01 -51.44 -26.40
N SER A 46 21.08 -52.07 -27.11
CA SER A 46 19.75 -52.40 -26.58
C SER A 46 19.83 -53.38 -25.41
N ALA A 47 20.70 -54.39 -25.49
CA ALA A 47 20.93 -55.33 -24.39
C ALA A 47 21.55 -54.67 -23.16
N ARG A 48 22.52 -53.76 -23.34
CA ARG A 48 23.13 -53.00 -22.22
C ARG A 48 22.13 -52.05 -21.57
N ARG A 49 21.30 -51.36 -22.37
CA ARG A 49 20.22 -50.49 -21.86
C ARG A 49 19.26 -51.30 -20.97
N ALA A 50 18.78 -52.45 -21.44
CA ALA A 50 17.90 -53.32 -20.68
C ALA A 50 18.53 -53.79 -19.35
N TYR A 51 19.84 -54.06 -19.34
CA TYR A 51 20.57 -54.41 -18.10
C TYR A 51 20.67 -53.23 -17.12
N LEU A 52 20.93 -52.01 -17.60
CA LEU A 52 20.97 -50.81 -16.76
C LEU A 52 19.58 -50.48 -16.19
N ASP A 53 18.53 -50.58 -17.02
CA ASP A 53 17.15 -50.40 -16.57
C ASP A 53 16.77 -51.40 -15.47
N ALA A 54 17.22 -52.65 -15.59
CA ALA A 54 17.03 -53.68 -14.57
C ALA A 54 17.80 -53.39 -13.25
N LYS A 55 18.91 -52.65 -13.29
CA LYS A 55 19.63 -52.18 -12.09
C LYS A 55 19.01 -50.92 -11.47
N ILE A 56 18.46 -50.03 -12.29
CA ILE A 56 17.82 -48.79 -11.83
C ILE A 56 16.49 -49.08 -11.14
N ALA A 57 15.72 -50.05 -11.63
CA ALA A 57 14.41 -50.42 -11.08
C ALA A 57 14.42 -50.69 -9.55
N PRO A 58 15.30 -51.55 -8.99
CA PRO A 58 15.32 -51.79 -7.54
C PRO A 58 15.80 -50.58 -6.74
N LEU A 59 16.71 -49.76 -7.27
CA LEU A 59 17.18 -48.54 -6.59
C LEU A 59 16.09 -47.47 -6.51
N ARG A 60 15.27 -47.33 -7.56
CA ARG A 60 14.09 -46.45 -7.53
C ARG A 60 13.04 -46.94 -6.54
N ALA A 61 12.83 -48.24 -6.44
CA ALA A 61 11.91 -48.81 -5.46
C ALA A 61 12.37 -48.53 -4.02
N GLU A 62 13.67 -48.67 -3.74
CA GLU A 62 14.22 -48.35 -2.42
C GLU A 62 14.16 -46.85 -2.11
N LEU A 63 14.43 -45.99 -3.10
CA LEU A 63 14.29 -44.53 -2.94
C LEU A 63 12.85 -44.13 -2.60
N ASN A 64 11.86 -44.68 -3.33
CA ASN A 64 10.45 -44.40 -3.05
C ASN A 64 10.04 -44.84 -1.65
N LYS A 65 10.53 -46.00 -1.19
CA LYS A 65 10.28 -46.48 0.17
C LYS A 65 10.86 -45.54 1.24
N LEU A 66 12.07 -45.03 1.03
CA LEU A 66 12.69 -44.06 1.94
C LEU A 66 11.96 -42.71 1.94
N LEU A 67 11.43 -42.27 0.80
CA LEU A 67 10.62 -41.06 0.70
C LEU A 67 9.28 -41.21 1.44
N GLU A 68 8.60 -42.35 1.30
CA GLU A 68 7.37 -42.66 2.05
C GLU A 68 7.62 -42.69 3.56
N GLU A 69 8.74 -43.27 4.01
CA GLU A 69 9.13 -43.28 5.42
C GLU A 69 9.43 -41.87 5.94
N ARG A 70 10.14 -41.04 5.16
CA ARG A 70 10.36 -39.62 5.50
C ARG A 70 9.04 -38.86 5.63
N ASP A 71 8.14 -38.98 4.65
CA ASP A 71 6.88 -38.23 4.65
C ASP A 71 5.96 -38.63 5.83
N PHE A 72 6.00 -39.92 6.20
CA PHE A 72 5.36 -40.41 7.42
C PHE A 72 5.98 -39.77 8.67
N LEU A 73 7.31 -39.78 8.79
CA LEU A 73 8.02 -39.18 9.92
C LEU A 73 7.78 -37.67 10.02
N ASP A 74 7.81 -36.92 8.93
CA ASP A 74 7.52 -35.48 8.90
C ASP A 74 6.09 -35.18 9.35
N THR A 75 5.15 -36.05 9.01
CA THR A 75 3.76 -35.94 9.47
C THR A 75 3.66 -36.20 10.97
N GLU A 76 4.35 -37.22 11.48
CA GLU A 76 4.38 -37.52 12.91
C GLU A 76 5.12 -36.43 13.71
N ILE A 77 6.25 -35.92 13.23
CA ILE A 77 7.00 -34.81 13.86
C ILE A 77 6.09 -33.60 13.99
N ARG A 78 5.43 -33.15 12.92
CA ARG A 78 4.51 -32.00 12.98
C ARG A 78 3.37 -32.17 13.99
N LYS A 79 2.81 -33.38 14.11
CA LYS A 79 1.79 -33.68 15.14
C LYS A 79 2.35 -33.53 16.55
N HIS A 80 3.57 -34.01 16.80
CA HIS A 80 4.22 -33.94 18.10
C HIS A 80 4.75 -32.54 18.42
N GLU A 81 5.28 -31.80 17.45
CA GLU A 81 5.64 -30.38 17.58
C GLU A 81 4.40 -29.52 17.88
N GLY A 82 3.30 -29.77 17.19
CA GLY A 82 2.01 -29.15 17.52
C GLY A 82 1.53 -29.48 18.94
N ALA A 83 1.88 -30.66 19.48
CA ALA A 83 1.62 -31.03 20.87
C ALA A 83 2.57 -30.37 21.87
N LEU A 84 3.80 -30.08 21.45
CA LEU A 84 4.79 -29.34 22.22
C LEU A 84 4.63 -27.82 22.11
N SER A 85 3.75 -27.33 21.24
CA SER A 85 3.48 -25.91 21.04
C SER A 85 3.23 -25.19 22.37
N PRO A 86 3.99 -24.11 22.67
CA PRO A 86 3.80 -23.31 23.88
C PRO A 86 2.35 -22.83 24.05
N LEU A 87 1.63 -22.60 22.94
CA LEU A 87 0.22 -22.18 22.92
C LEU A 87 -0.73 -23.18 23.62
N ARG A 88 -0.37 -24.47 23.70
CA ARG A 88 -1.16 -25.46 24.45
C ARG A 88 -1.04 -25.29 25.97
N ARG A 89 0.03 -24.67 26.47
CA ARG A 89 0.27 -24.46 27.90
C ARG A 89 -0.26 -23.13 28.45
N ILE A 90 -0.63 -22.19 27.57
CA ILE A 90 -1.20 -20.91 27.98
C ILE A 90 -2.57 -21.15 28.60
N PRO A 91 -2.88 -20.67 29.82
CA PRO A 91 -4.21 -20.76 30.41
C PRO A 91 -5.29 -20.06 29.55
N PRO A 92 -6.55 -20.53 29.55
CA PRO A 92 -7.62 -19.91 28.76
C PRO A 92 -7.83 -18.43 29.10
N GLU A 93 -7.58 -18.01 30.34
CA GLU A 93 -7.69 -16.61 30.80
C GLU A 93 -6.65 -15.70 30.14
N ILE A 94 -5.44 -16.22 29.92
CA ILE A 94 -4.37 -15.47 29.24
C ILE A 94 -4.63 -15.40 27.73
N LEU A 95 -5.14 -16.49 27.13
CA LEU A 95 -5.59 -16.47 25.73
C LEU A 95 -6.73 -15.47 25.52
N SER A 96 -7.67 -15.40 26.47
CA SER A 96 -8.75 -14.42 26.48
C SER A 96 -8.26 -12.98 26.50
N LEU A 97 -7.24 -12.66 27.31
CA LEU A 97 -6.60 -11.34 27.30
C LEU A 97 -5.89 -11.04 25.98
N ILE A 98 -5.18 -12.03 25.42
CA ILE A 98 -4.53 -11.89 24.11
C ILE A 98 -5.58 -11.59 23.04
N PHE A 99 -6.72 -12.27 23.05
CA PHE A 99 -7.81 -12.04 22.09
C PHE A 99 -8.33 -10.61 22.16
N THR A 100 -8.54 -10.08 23.36
CA THR A 100 -8.97 -8.68 23.55
C THR A 100 -7.94 -7.70 23.00
N CYS A 101 -6.64 -7.98 23.13
CA CYS A 101 -5.58 -7.14 22.57
C CYS A 101 -5.41 -7.29 21.06
N ALA A 102 -5.74 -8.46 20.51
CA ALA A 102 -5.54 -8.80 19.10
C ALA A 102 -6.70 -8.38 18.19
N SER A 103 -7.90 -8.18 18.75
CA SER A 103 -9.04 -7.68 18.00
C SER A 103 -8.96 -6.15 17.90
N PRO A 104 -8.74 -5.58 16.70
CA PRO A 104 -8.70 -4.13 16.53
C PRO A 104 -10.07 -3.51 16.82
N SER A 105 -10.08 -2.33 17.43
CA SER A 105 -11.31 -1.54 17.58
C SER A 105 -11.81 -1.07 16.22
N ASN A 106 -13.12 -1.02 16.04
CA ASN A 106 -13.88 -0.69 14.82
C ASN A 106 -13.77 -1.71 13.67
N ALA A 107 -13.43 -2.97 13.94
CA ALA A 107 -13.43 -4.02 12.93
C ALA A 107 -14.82 -4.16 12.25
N SER A 108 -14.86 -3.99 10.93
CA SER A 108 -16.10 -4.12 10.15
C SER A 108 -16.48 -5.59 9.99
N LEU A 109 -17.75 -5.94 10.25
CA LEU A 109 -18.28 -7.29 10.02
C LEU A 109 -18.28 -7.67 8.52
N MET A 110 -18.12 -6.68 7.63
CA MET A 110 -17.97 -6.90 6.19
C MET A 110 -16.64 -7.56 5.85
N ASN A 111 -15.64 -7.45 6.73
CA ASN A 111 -14.38 -8.17 6.61
C ASN A 111 -14.21 -9.21 7.73
N LEU A 112 -14.46 -10.49 7.41
CA LEU A 112 -14.31 -11.58 8.39
C LEU A 112 -12.83 -11.86 8.77
N GLU A 113 -11.88 -11.25 8.07
CA GLU A 113 -10.45 -11.27 8.43
C GLU A 113 -10.13 -10.30 9.59
N ASP A 114 -11.06 -9.42 9.94
CA ASP A 114 -10.95 -8.51 11.07
C ASP A 114 -11.82 -8.95 12.27
N GLY A 115 -11.55 -8.37 13.43
CA GLY A 115 -12.36 -8.54 14.65
C GLY A 115 -12.21 -9.92 15.33
N PRO A 116 -13.26 -10.44 15.99
CA PRO A 116 -13.18 -11.67 16.77
C PRO A 116 -13.27 -12.96 15.93
N TRP A 117 -13.66 -12.87 14.66
CA TRP A 117 -13.93 -14.03 13.80
C TRP A 117 -12.68 -14.86 13.45
N PRO A 118 -11.52 -14.28 13.09
CA PRO A 118 -10.29 -15.03 12.83
C PRO A 118 -9.84 -15.88 14.01
N LEU A 119 -10.00 -15.36 15.24
CA LEU A 119 -9.64 -16.05 16.48
C LEU A 119 -10.44 -17.36 16.63
N SER A 120 -11.68 -17.37 16.16
CA SER A 120 -12.54 -18.55 16.16
C SER A 120 -12.19 -19.60 15.09
N ARG A 121 -11.26 -19.31 14.17
CA ARG A 121 -10.91 -20.17 13.02
C ARG A 121 -9.56 -20.90 13.16
N VAL A 122 -8.74 -20.55 14.16
CA VAL A 122 -7.39 -21.12 14.35
C VAL A 122 -7.42 -22.58 14.80
N CYS A 123 -8.07 -22.90 15.92
CA CYS A 123 -8.20 -24.27 16.42
C CYS A 123 -9.45 -24.43 17.29
N SER A 124 -9.84 -25.67 17.59
CA SER A 124 -11.04 -25.96 18.39
C SER A 124 -11.03 -25.32 19.79
N ARG A 125 -9.85 -25.24 20.42
CA ARG A 125 -9.68 -24.60 21.72
C ARG A 125 -9.89 -23.08 21.64
N TRP A 126 -9.27 -22.42 20.66
CA TRP A 126 -9.42 -20.99 20.45
C TRP A 126 -10.86 -20.63 20.09
N ARG A 127 -11.49 -21.43 19.22
CA ARG A 127 -12.92 -21.33 18.93
C ARG A 127 -13.77 -21.39 20.19
N THR A 128 -13.53 -22.36 21.06
CA THR A 128 -14.28 -22.49 22.31
C THR A 128 -14.12 -21.26 23.19
N ILE A 129 -12.89 -20.77 23.37
CA ILE A 129 -12.60 -19.60 24.21
C ILE A 129 -13.23 -18.34 23.60
N ALA A 130 -12.96 -18.04 22.33
CA ALA A 130 -13.43 -16.84 21.64
C ALA A 130 -14.95 -16.74 21.60
N LEU A 131 -15.65 -17.85 21.31
CA LEU A 131 -17.12 -17.89 21.28
C LEU A 131 -17.74 -17.79 22.69
N SER A 132 -17.01 -18.16 23.74
CA SER A 132 -17.49 -18.14 25.12
C SER A 132 -17.25 -16.81 25.85
N GLN A 133 -16.58 -15.85 25.22
CA GLN A 133 -16.15 -14.59 25.83
C GLN A 133 -16.96 -13.41 25.28
N PRO A 134 -17.96 -12.90 26.01
CA PRO A 134 -18.84 -11.85 25.48
C PRO A 134 -18.14 -10.52 25.21
N SER A 135 -17.05 -10.21 25.93
CA SER A 135 -16.31 -8.96 25.76
C SER A 135 -15.54 -8.84 24.44
N LEU A 136 -15.52 -9.88 23.61
CA LEU A 136 -14.99 -9.82 22.24
C LEU A 136 -16.06 -9.45 21.21
N TRP A 137 -17.32 -9.47 21.61
CA TRP A 137 -18.49 -9.30 20.74
C TRP A 137 -19.30 -8.06 21.15
N ASN A 138 -18.71 -7.14 21.92
CA ASN A 138 -19.37 -5.93 22.36
C ASN A 138 -19.26 -4.78 21.34
N GLU A 139 -18.42 -4.92 20.31
CA GLU A 139 -18.21 -3.91 19.28
C GLU A 139 -18.60 -4.46 17.91
N LEU A 140 -19.56 -3.79 17.26
CA LEU A 140 -20.14 -4.20 15.99
C LEU A 140 -20.12 -3.02 15.00
N SER A 141 -19.27 -3.10 14.00
CA SER A 141 -19.22 -2.13 12.90
C SER A 141 -19.78 -2.75 11.62
N LEU A 142 -20.71 -2.04 10.98
CA LEU A 142 -21.39 -2.42 9.75
C LEU A 142 -21.24 -1.26 8.76
N ASN A 143 -20.13 -1.27 8.01
CA ASN A 143 -19.87 -0.28 6.99
C ASN A 143 -20.09 -0.86 5.59
N PHE A 144 -21.20 -0.50 4.97
CA PHE A 144 -21.57 -0.96 3.64
C PHE A 144 -20.91 -0.13 2.52
N THR A 145 -20.23 1.00 2.81
CA THR A 145 -19.62 1.87 1.78
C THR A 145 -18.27 1.38 1.23
N ASP A 146 -17.62 0.42 1.90
CA ASP A 146 -16.21 0.05 1.63
C ASP A 146 -16.01 -0.87 0.39
N ASP A 147 -17.09 -1.31 -0.27
CA ASP A 147 -17.01 -2.33 -1.32
C ASP A 147 -17.63 -1.87 -2.64
N LEU A 148 -16.80 -1.35 -3.56
CA LEU A 148 -17.22 -0.84 -4.88
C LEU A 148 -17.64 -1.96 -5.87
N LEU A 149 -17.61 -3.24 -5.47
CA LEU A 149 -17.95 -4.40 -6.30
C LEU A 149 -19.05 -5.32 -5.72
N ALA A 150 -19.57 -5.04 -4.52
CA ALA A 150 -20.61 -5.88 -3.92
C ALA A 150 -22.01 -5.31 -4.18
N THR A 151 -22.74 -5.89 -5.13
CA THR A 151 -24.21 -5.74 -5.15
C THR A 151 -24.83 -6.44 -3.93
N PRO A 152 -25.86 -5.86 -3.30
CA PRO A 152 -26.50 -6.41 -2.11
C PRO A 152 -27.39 -7.62 -2.42
N GLU A 153 -26.79 -8.76 -2.75
CA GLU A 153 -27.40 -10.08 -2.52
C GLU A 153 -26.88 -10.63 -1.18
N VAL A 154 -27.22 -9.87 -0.14
CA VAL A 154 -26.97 -10.17 1.27
C VAL A 154 -27.90 -11.31 1.72
N LEU A 155 -27.50 -12.56 1.47
CA LEU A 155 -28.10 -13.73 2.15
C LEU A 155 -27.20 -14.30 3.26
N GLY A 156 -26.08 -13.64 3.58
CA GLY A 156 -25.10 -14.12 4.57
C GLY A 156 -24.88 -13.25 5.81
N ILE A 157 -25.18 -11.94 5.79
CA ILE A 157 -24.81 -11.05 6.92
C ILE A 157 -25.76 -11.17 8.11
N PHE A 158 -27.06 -11.38 7.85
CA PHE A 158 -28.07 -11.38 8.91
C PHE A 158 -27.78 -12.44 9.99
N PRO A 159 -27.46 -13.71 9.63
CA PRO A 159 -27.07 -14.70 10.64
C PRO A 159 -25.77 -14.36 11.37
N LEU A 160 -24.86 -13.60 10.75
CA LEU A 160 -23.61 -13.18 11.38
C LEU A 160 -23.85 -12.07 12.40
N VAL A 161 -24.71 -11.10 12.07
CA VAL A 161 -25.15 -10.05 13.00
C VAL A 161 -25.89 -10.67 14.17
N GLU A 162 -26.86 -11.55 13.91
CA GLU A 162 -27.60 -12.28 14.93
C GLU A 162 -26.65 -13.05 15.86
N ALA A 163 -25.72 -13.82 15.29
CA ALA A 163 -24.74 -14.57 16.08
C ALA A 163 -23.74 -13.68 16.83
N HIS A 164 -23.47 -12.45 16.37
CA HIS A 164 -22.63 -11.48 17.08
C HIS A 164 -23.39 -10.94 18.30
N LEU A 165 -24.64 -10.52 18.10
CA LEU A 165 -25.52 -10.01 19.17
C LEU A 165 -25.81 -11.08 20.23
N GLU A 166 -26.05 -12.33 19.85
CA GLU A 166 -26.24 -13.43 20.82
C GLU A 166 -25.00 -13.65 21.71
N ARG A 167 -23.80 -13.44 21.15
CA ARG A 167 -22.53 -13.67 21.88
C ARG A 167 -22.14 -12.51 22.78
N SER A 168 -22.57 -11.30 22.47
CA SER A 168 -22.36 -10.12 23.32
C SER A 168 -23.11 -10.21 24.65
N GLN A 169 -24.18 -11.02 24.68
CA GLN A 169 -25.03 -11.25 25.83
C GLN A 169 -25.60 -9.92 26.38
N ASN A 170 -25.33 -9.62 27.66
CA ASN A 170 -25.82 -8.42 28.34
C ASN A 170 -24.74 -7.37 28.55
N LEU A 171 -23.61 -7.46 27.84
CA LEU A 171 -22.60 -6.42 27.89
C LEU A 171 -23.06 -5.20 27.10
N PRO A 172 -22.62 -3.99 27.49
CA PRO A 172 -22.90 -2.80 26.71
C PRO A 172 -22.31 -2.90 25.30
N LEU A 173 -23.05 -2.42 24.31
CA LEU A 173 -22.77 -2.56 22.88
C LEU A 173 -22.31 -1.24 22.25
N ASP A 174 -21.20 -1.28 21.54
CA ASP A 174 -20.72 -0.20 20.67
C ASP A 174 -21.05 -0.56 19.23
N ILE A 175 -21.90 0.24 18.59
CA ILE A 175 -22.42 -0.05 17.25
C ILE A 175 -22.09 1.10 16.30
N ALA A 176 -21.56 0.76 15.13
CA ALA A 176 -21.43 1.66 14.00
C ALA A 176 -22.22 1.09 12.81
N PHE A 177 -23.12 1.88 12.23
CA PHE A 177 -23.93 1.50 11.08
C PHE A 177 -23.88 2.59 10.02
N SER A 178 -23.40 2.22 8.83
CA SER A 178 -23.28 3.09 7.67
C SER A 178 -23.78 2.35 6.41
N PRO A 179 -24.96 2.69 5.87
CA PRO A 179 -25.55 2.04 4.71
C PRO A 179 -24.75 2.34 3.43
N TYR A 180 -24.99 1.55 2.39
CA TYR A 180 -24.28 1.65 1.12
C TYR A 180 -24.55 2.99 0.43
N TYR A 181 -25.84 3.36 0.37
CA TYR A 181 -26.24 4.65 -0.17
C TYR A 181 -26.50 5.64 0.97
N GLU A 182 -25.89 6.80 0.88
CA GLU A 182 -26.11 7.88 1.84
C GLU A 182 -27.57 8.37 1.84
N THR A 183 -28.27 8.25 0.70
CA THR A 183 -29.59 8.85 0.47
C THR A 183 -30.77 7.90 0.58
N HIS A 184 -30.56 6.58 0.69
CA HIS A 184 -31.63 5.59 0.92
C HIS A 184 -31.07 4.28 1.48
N CYS A 185 -31.93 3.46 2.09
CA CYS A 185 -31.57 2.17 2.66
C CYS A 185 -32.24 1.03 1.88
N THR A 186 -31.54 -0.07 1.67
CA THR A 186 -32.10 -1.28 1.06
C THR A 186 -32.95 -2.08 2.06
N GLU A 187 -33.86 -2.95 1.58
CA GLU A 187 -34.67 -3.82 2.45
C GLU A 187 -33.82 -4.73 3.35
N SER A 188 -32.68 -5.19 2.87
CA SER A 188 -31.74 -6.03 3.62
C SER A 188 -31.05 -5.27 4.75
N GLU A 189 -30.59 -4.04 4.48
CA GLU A 189 -30.00 -3.15 5.49
C GLU A 189 -31.04 -2.75 6.54
N GLN A 190 -32.29 -2.48 6.12
CA GLN A 190 -33.40 -2.23 7.04
C GLN A 190 -33.66 -3.42 7.96
N SER A 191 -33.64 -4.65 7.42
CA SER A 191 -33.81 -5.87 8.23
C SER A 191 -32.71 -6.03 9.28
N VAL A 192 -31.46 -5.70 8.94
CA VAL A 192 -30.34 -5.68 9.89
C VAL A 192 -30.54 -4.59 10.95
N LEU A 193 -30.98 -3.40 10.55
CA LEU A 193 -31.27 -2.31 11.46
C LEU A 193 -32.36 -2.67 12.47
N ASP A 194 -33.45 -3.27 12.00
CA ASP A 194 -34.55 -3.76 12.86
C ASP A 194 -34.02 -4.76 13.90
N LEU A 195 -33.11 -5.66 13.49
CA LEU A 195 -32.46 -6.60 14.40
C LEU A 195 -31.59 -5.89 15.46
N LEU A 196 -30.79 -4.88 15.08
CA LEU A 196 -29.99 -4.10 16.03
C LEU A 196 -30.89 -3.40 17.05
N VAL A 197 -31.99 -2.82 16.59
CA VAL A 197 -32.97 -2.08 17.39
C VAL A 197 -33.64 -2.98 18.43
N THR A 198 -33.82 -4.27 18.16
CA THR A 198 -34.32 -5.20 19.19
C THR A 198 -33.40 -5.26 20.42
N HIS A 199 -32.10 -4.98 20.25
CA HIS A 199 -31.06 -5.01 21.29
C HIS A 199 -30.67 -3.61 21.83
N CYS A 200 -31.44 -2.56 21.54
CA CYS A 200 -31.11 -1.16 21.89
C CYS A 200 -30.93 -0.88 23.40
N TYR A 201 -31.50 -1.71 24.26
CA TYR A 201 -31.42 -1.56 25.72
C TYR A 201 -30.02 -1.76 26.32
N HIS A 202 -29.08 -2.27 25.52
CA HIS A 202 -27.67 -2.44 25.89
C HIS A 202 -26.72 -1.51 25.14
N TRP A 203 -27.20 -0.63 24.26
CA TRP A 203 -26.29 0.26 23.52
C TRP A 203 -25.54 1.20 24.48
N GLU A 204 -24.22 1.26 24.38
CA GLU A 204 -23.34 2.24 25.06
C GLU A 204 -22.90 3.33 24.09
N THR A 205 -22.50 2.93 22.87
CA THR A 205 -22.19 3.85 21.78
C THR A 205 -23.00 3.49 20.54
N ILE A 206 -23.59 4.50 19.89
CA ILE A 206 -24.18 4.35 18.56
C ILE A 206 -23.64 5.42 17.63
N LEU A 207 -23.07 4.99 16.50
CA LEU A 207 -22.77 5.81 15.34
C LEU A 207 -23.69 5.37 14.20
N PHE A 208 -24.55 6.27 13.77
CA PHE A 208 -25.52 6.01 12.72
C PHE A 208 -25.38 7.06 11.62
N SER A 209 -25.08 6.60 10.40
CA SER A 209 -25.02 7.43 9.19
C SER A 209 -26.14 6.98 8.25
N GLY A 210 -26.82 7.89 7.55
CA GLY A 210 -27.81 7.48 6.54
C GLY A 210 -28.89 8.50 6.21
N ALA A 211 -29.84 8.06 5.40
CA ALA A 211 -30.96 8.86 4.93
C ALA A 211 -31.97 9.21 6.04
N ALA A 212 -32.64 10.34 5.88
CA ALA A 212 -33.68 10.83 6.80
C ALA A 212 -34.80 9.81 7.11
N GLU A 213 -35.24 9.07 6.11
CA GLU A 213 -36.34 8.10 6.20
C GLU A 213 -36.08 6.96 7.20
N LEU A 214 -34.80 6.66 7.45
CA LEU A 214 -34.39 5.65 8.43
C LEU A 214 -34.71 6.06 9.86
N TYR A 215 -34.66 7.35 10.15
CA TYR A 215 -34.88 7.86 11.50
C TYR A 215 -36.34 7.72 11.92
N ASP A 216 -37.30 7.93 11.00
CA ASP A 216 -38.73 7.67 11.26
C ASP A 216 -38.99 6.22 11.67
N SER A 217 -38.27 5.28 11.05
CA SER A 217 -38.34 3.85 11.33
C SER A 217 -37.78 3.51 12.72
N LEU A 218 -36.67 4.16 13.08
CA LEU A 218 -36.02 4.04 14.38
C LEU A 218 -36.86 4.64 15.52
N MET A 219 -37.56 5.75 15.25
CA MET A 219 -38.27 6.55 16.24
C MET A 219 -39.30 5.78 17.07
N VAL A 220 -40.02 4.85 16.44
CA VAL A 220 -41.04 4.07 17.14
C VAL A 220 -40.44 3.04 18.11
N HIS A 221 -39.21 2.62 17.88
CA HIS A 221 -38.67 1.41 18.50
C HIS A 221 -37.62 1.62 19.57
N ILE A 222 -36.88 2.74 19.54
CA ILE A 222 -35.81 3.03 20.52
C ILE A 222 -36.22 4.03 21.61
N TYR A 223 -37.30 4.78 21.41
CA TYR A 223 -37.78 5.77 22.37
C TYR A 223 -37.98 5.16 23.78
N GLY A 224 -37.35 5.75 24.79
CA GLY A 224 -37.40 5.28 26.17
C GLY A 224 -36.67 3.96 26.46
N ARG A 225 -35.92 3.41 25.48
CA ARG A 225 -35.25 2.10 25.58
C ARG A 225 -33.72 2.19 25.54
N LEU A 226 -33.13 3.36 25.81
CA LEU A 226 -31.69 3.61 25.73
C LEU A 226 -31.06 3.96 27.11
N PRO A 227 -31.20 3.12 28.14
CA PRO A 227 -30.77 3.46 29.50
C PRO A 227 -29.25 3.50 29.70
N THR A 228 -28.48 2.80 28.87
CA THR A 228 -27.02 2.67 28.97
C THR A 228 -26.24 3.55 28.00
N LEU A 229 -26.93 4.26 27.11
CA LEU A 229 -26.30 5.01 26.02
C LEU A 229 -25.47 6.17 26.57
N ARG A 230 -24.17 6.16 26.31
CA ARG A 230 -23.20 7.19 26.72
C ARG A 230 -22.77 8.10 25.58
N LYS A 231 -22.65 7.55 24.37
CA LYS A 231 -22.21 8.30 23.18
C LYS A 231 -23.16 8.09 22.02
N LEU A 232 -23.62 9.20 21.46
CA LEU A 232 -24.50 9.27 20.31
C LEU A 232 -23.82 10.05 19.18
N ASP A 233 -23.68 9.46 17.99
CA ASP A 233 -23.25 10.15 16.76
C ASP A 233 -24.26 9.85 15.65
N ILE A 234 -24.95 10.89 15.20
CA ILE A 234 -25.97 10.84 14.16
C ILE A 234 -25.47 11.67 12.98
N ARG A 235 -25.51 11.08 11.79
CA ARG A 235 -25.14 11.74 10.55
C ARG A 235 -26.25 11.54 9.53
N VAL A 236 -26.93 12.63 9.21
CA VAL A 236 -27.98 12.63 8.18
C VAL A 236 -27.37 13.18 6.91
N SER A 237 -27.36 12.36 5.87
CA SER A 237 -26.98 12.82 4.53
C SER A 237 -28.21 13.43 3.85
N SER A 238 -28.00 14.57 3.19
CA SER A 238 -29.05 15.32 2.51
C SER A 238 -28.59 15.71 1.10
N PRO A 239 -29.49 15.68 0.09
CA PRO A 239 -29.21 16.28 -1.22
C PRO A 239 -28.76 17.74 -1.09
N LEU A 240 -27.91 18.19 -2.02
CA LEU A 240 -27.34 19.55 -2.02
C LEU A 240 -28.41 20.66 -2.14
N ASP A 241 -29.51 20.34 -2.81
CA ASP A 241 -30.67 21.20 -3.11
C ASP A 241 -31.74 21.20 -2.00
N ALA A 242 -31.53 20.51 -0.87
CA ALA A 242 -32.53 20.43 0.21
C ALA A 242 -32.96 21.79 0.80
N PHE A 243 -32.08 22.82 0.80
CA PHE A 243 -32.45 24.18 1.22
C PHE A 243 -33.34 24.91 0.21
N GLU A 244 -33.34 24.52 -1.07
CA GLU A 244 -34.14 25.13 -2.12
C GLU A 244 -35.57 24.57 -2.16
N ASN A 245 -35.73 23.30 -1.75
CA ASN A 245 -37.00 22.59 -1.79
C ASN A 245 -37.84 22.75 -0.50
N ASP A 246 -37.24 23.25 0.60
CA ASP A 246 -37.89 23.57 1.88
C ASP A 246 -38.76 22.42 2.45
N GLU A 247 -38.33 21.17 2.22
CA GLU A 247 -39.05 20.01 2.73
C GLU A 247 -38.88 19.90 4.26
N PRO A 248 -39.99 19.77 5.02
CA PRO A 248 -39.92 19.60 6.46
C PRO A 248 -39.22 18.29 6.80
N GLY A 249 -38.13 18.37 7.55
CA GLY A 249 -37.46 17.18 8.08
C GLY A 249 -38.34 16.45 9.10
N ALA A 250 -38.19 15.14 9.19
CA ALA A 250 -38.71 14.32 10.27
C ALA A 250 -38.30 14.87 11.65
N ASP A 251 -39.25 14.84 12.58
CA ASP A 251 -39.09 15.34 13.94
C ASP A 251 -38.30 14.36 14.81
N ILE A 252 -36.98 14.54 14.92
CA ILE A 252 -36.13 13.71 15.78
C ILE A 252 -36.13 14.18 17.25
N SER A 253 -36.97 15.15 17.63
CA SER A 253 -36.91 15.83 18.94
C SER A 253 -36.96 14.85 20.10
N HIS A 254 -37.90 13.92 20.10
CA HIS A 254 -38.13 13.06 21.26
C HIS A 254 -37.20 11.84 21.33
N LEU A 255 -36.43 11.55 20.28
CA LEU A 255 -35.77 10.24 20.12
C LEU A 255 -34.80 9.89 21.25
N PHE A 256 -34.11 10.90 21.78
CA PHE A 256 -33.04 10.74 22.78
C PHE A 256 -33.32 11.47 24.09
N GLU A 257 -34.57 11.89 24.31
CA GLU A 257 -35.02 12.58 25.52
C GLU A 257 -34.71 11.74 26.78
N TYR A 258 -34.94 10.43 26.69
CA TYR A 258 -34.80 9.46 27.80
C TYR A 258 -33.50 8.64 27.74
N CYS A 259 -32.36 9.32 27.64
CA CYS A 259 -31.02 8.70 27.65
C CYS A 259 -30.23 9.06 28.93
N PRO A 260 -30.56 8.51 30.12
CA PRO A 260 -30.06 8.98 31.42
C PRO A 260 -28.57 8.74 31.69
N ALA A 261 -27.82 8.16 30.74
CA ALA A 261 -26.38 7.96 30.84
C ALA A 261 -25.58 8.76 29.78
N LEU A 262 -26.26 9.54 28.93
CA LEU A 262 -25.66 10.20 27.78
C LEU A 262 -24.67 11.30 28.20
N GLN A 263 -23.43 11.21 27.74
CA GLN A 263 -22.35 12.16 28.03
C GLN A 263 -21.83 12.85 26.77
N GLU A 264 -21.93 12.20 25.60
CA GLU A 264 -21.45 12.71 24.33
C GLU A 264 -22.55 12.63 23.27
N ALA A 265 -22.88 13.74 22.63
CA ALA A 265 -23.88 13.79 21.57
C ALA A 265 -23.37 14.58 20.36
N PHE A 266 -23.32 13.93 19.20
CA PHE A 266 -22.92 14.50 17.93
C PHE A 266 -24.10 14.41 16.95
N ILE A 267 -24.71 15.54 16.61
CA ILE A 267 -25.93 15.63 15.80
C ILE A 267 -25.62 16.36 14.51
N ASN A 268 -25.21 15.61 13.48
CA ASN A 268 -24.78 16.17 12.20
C ASN A 268 -25.88 16.05 11.16
N LEU A 269 -26.65 17.12 10.97
CA LEU A 269 -27.79 17.12 10.06
C LEU A 269 -27.50 17.77 8.71
N GLY A 270 -26.35 18.44 8.55
CA GLY A 270 -26.00 19.08 7.29
C GLY A 270 -27.07 20.07 6.82
N ARG A 271 -27.69 19.82 5.66
CA ARG A 271 -28.75 20.65 5.04
C ARG A 271 -30.17 20.12 5.30
N TYR A 272 -30.29 19.10 6.13
CA TYR A 272 -31.54 18.42 6.39
C TYR A 272 -32.55 19.33 7.12
N GLY A 273 -33.83 19.21 6.78
CA GLY A 273 -34.90 20.06 7.32
C GLY A 273 -35.00 21.45 6.68
N GLY A 274 -34.16 21.75 5.68
CA GLY A 274 -34.19 23.02 4.97
C GLY A 274 -34.04 24.20 5.92
N LYS A 275 -34.93 25.20 5.82
CA LYS A 275 -34.94 26.35 6.75
C LYS A 275 -35.73 26.10 8.03
N THR A 276 -36.33 24.92 8.18
CA THR A 276 -37.16 24.59 9.34
C THR A 276 -36.28 24.08 10.48
N PRO A 277 -36.39 24.65 11.69
CA PRO A 277 -35.63 24.14 12.81
C PRO A 277 -35.99 22.70 13.15
N VAL A 278 -34.98 21.85 13.33
CA VAL A 278 -35.11 20.46 13.78
C VAL A 278 -34.39 20.37 15.12
N THR A 279 -35.16 20.37 16.20
CA THR A 279 -34.63 20.25 17.56
C THR A 279 -34.39 18.78 17.91
N ALA A 280 -33.39 18.52 18.76
CA ALA A 280 -33.19 17.23 19.41
C ALA A 280 -33.29 17.47 20.92
N GLU A 281 -34.31 16.92 21.57
CA GLU A 281 -34.41 16.95 23.03
C GLU A 281 -33.39 15.98 23.59
N LEU A 282 -32.38 16.54 24.25
CA LEU A 282 -31.28 15.78 24.83
C LEU A 282 -31.25 16.00 26.35
N PRO A 283 -30.77 15.01 27.13
CA PRO A 283 -30.57 15.16 28.56
C PRO A 283 -29.32 16.03 28.82
N CYS A 284 -29.49 17.34 28.62
CA CYS A 284 -28.40 18.30 28.50
C CYS A 284 -27.52 18.44 29.75
N VAL A 285 -28.10 18.27 30.95
CA VAL A 285 -27.41 18.51 32.23
C VAL A 285 -26.18 17.61 32.41
N GLN A 286 -26.18 16.41 31.84
CA GLN A 286 -25.10 15.44 31.97
C GLN A 286 -24.13 15.41 30.78
N LEU A 287 -24.41 16.17 29.72
CA LEU A 287 -23.55 16.23 28.55
C LEU A 287 -22.21 16.91 28.88
N LEU A 288 -21.13 16.24 28.49
CA LEU A 288 -19.75 16.70 28.59
C LEU A 288 -19.20 17.12 27.22
N ARG A 289 -19.66 16.49 26.14
CA ARG A 289 -19.29 16.83 24.77
C ARG A 289 -20.51 16.96 23.89
N TYR A 290 -20.53 18.01 23.08
CA TYR A 290 -21.59 18.25 22.11
C TYR A 290 -21.00 18.63 20.77
N GLY A 291 -21.46 17.98 19.71
CA GLY A 291 -21.14 18.36 18.34
C GLY A 291 -22.42 18.51 17.53
N ALA A 292 -22.49 19.49 16.65
CA ALA A 292 -23.62 19.59 15.75
C ALA A 292 -23.28 20.28 14.43
N SER A 293 -24.05 19.97 13.40
CA SER A 293 -24.13 20.74 12.16
C SER A 293 -25.58 21.00 11.80
N ASN A 294 -25.83 22.10 11.05
CA ASN A 294 -27.11 22.66 10.56
C ASN A 294 -27.37 24.08 11.13
N LEU A 295 -28.63 24.53 11.23
CA LEU A 295 -29.02 25.89 11.65
C LEU A 295 -28.69 26.14 13.12
N TRP A 296 -28.23 27.36 13.44
CA TRP A 296 -27.95 27.79 14.81
C TRP A 296 -29.14 27.61 15.77
N THR A 297 -30.35 27.90 15.28
CA THR A 297 -31.60 27.82 16.05
C THR A 297 -31.86 26.44 16.65
N ASN A 298 -31.40 25.37 15.99
CA ASN A 298 -31.58 23.99 16.44
C ASN A 298 -30.81 23.66 17.71
N HIS A 299 -29.80 24.47 18.03
CA HIS A 299 -28.81 24.14 19.06
C HIS A 299 -28.87 25.08 20.27
N ILE A 300 -29.65 26.18 20.19
CA ILE A 300 -29.77 27.17 21.26
C ILE A 300 -30.24 26.54 22.57
N GLU A 301 -31.28 25.71 22.53
CA GLU A 301 -31.86 25.09 23.73
C GLU A 301 -30.88 24.12 24.41
N VAL A 302 -30.21 23.29 23.60
CA VAL A 302 -29.22 22.32 24.08
C VAL A 302 -28.05 23.06 24.74
N LEU A 303 -27.48 24.05 24.06
CA LEU A 303 -26.36 24.84 24.58
C LEU A 303 -26.75 25.67 25.81
N SER A 304 -28.00 26.16 25.88
CA SER A 304 -28.51 26.90 27.05
C SER A 304 -28.65 26.00 28.29
N SER A 305 -28.92 24.71 28.09
CA SER A 305 -29.19 23.75 29.16
C SER A 305 -27.99 22.91 29.56
N ALA A 306 -26.99 22.75 28.68
CA ALA A 306 -25.84 21.88 28.86
C ALA A 306 -24.66 22.58 29.57
N THR A 307 -24.86 23.00 30.83
CA THR A 307 -23.87 23.80 31.57
C THR A 307 -22.59 23.06 31.95
N ASN A 308 -22.57 21.73 31.86
CA ASN A 308 -21.42 20.88 32.17
C ASN A 308 -20.53 20.56 30.95
N LEU A 309 -20.83 21.14 29.78
CA LEU A 309 -20.04 20.95 28.58
C LEU A 309 -18.59 21.36 28.78
N VAL A 310 -17.68 20.49 28.35
CA VAL A 310 -16.22 20.68 28.34
C VAL A 310 -15.72 20.87 26.91
N ASP A 311 -16.39 20.24 25.95
CA ASP A 311 -16.04 20.26 24.52
C ASP A 311 -17.27 20.53 23.65
N CYS A 312 -17.16 21.46 22.71
CA CYS A 312 -18.24 21.83 21.81
C CYS A 312 -17.74 22.03 20.37
N VAL A 313 -18.40 21.39 19.40
CA VAL A 313 -18.10 21.52 17.97
C VAL A 313 -19.36 21.95 17.20
N LEU A 314 -19.33 23.08 16.54
CA LEU A 314 -20.47 23.66 15.82
C LEU A 314 -20.09 23.89 14.35
N ARG A 315 -20.79 23.22 13.45
CA ARG A 315 -20.58 23.28 11.98
C ARG A 315 -21.86 23.81 11.35
N LEU A 316 -22.08 25.11 11.53
CA LEU A 316 -23.33 25.78 11.21
C LEU A 316 -23.43 26.17 9.74
N ILE A 317 -24.65 26.12 9.21
CA ILE A 317 -25.00 26.48 7.83
C ILE A 317 -26.21 27.43 7.88
N ASP A 318 -25.98 28.69 8.22
CA ASP A 318 -27.04 29.71 8.38
C ASP A 318 -27.08 30.67 7.17
N PRO A 319 -27.90 30.42 6.13
CA PRO A 319 -27.93 31.24 4.92
C PRO A 319 -28.46 32.67 5.15
N GLU A 320 -29.25 32.88 6.21
CA GLU A 320 -29.86 34.18 6.55
C GLU A 320 -29.17 34.89 7.73
N GLY A 321 -28.05 34.35 8.21
CA GLY A 321 -27.31 34.84 9.37
C GLY A 321 -27.79 34.22 10.69
N VAL A 322 -26.99 34.41 11.75
CA VAL A 322 -27.22 33.82 13.08
C VAL A 322 -28.21 34.68 13.87
N PRO A 323 -29.43 34.20 14.18
CA PRO A 323 -30.37 34.96 14.99
C PRO A 323 -29.93 35.00 16.47
N PRO A 324 -30.15 36.12 17.18
CA PRO A 324 -29.79 36.22 18.59
C PRO A 324 -30.71 35.34 19.46
N PRO A 325 -30.17 34.61 20.44
CA PRO A 325 -31.00 33.90 21.42
C PRO A 325 -31.71 34.88 22.35
N GLU A 326 -32.78 34.43 23.00
CA GLU A 326 -33.52 35.24 23.99
C GLU A 326 -32.63 35.72 25.15
N ARG A 327 -31.60 34.94 25.47
CA ARG A 327 -30.62 35.22 26.54
C ARG A 327 -29.22 34.77 26.10
N PRO A 328 -28.15 35.43 26.55
CA PRO A 328 -26.79 34.94 26.36
C PRO A 328 -26.61 33.56 26.97
N ILE A 329 -25.93 32.69 26.24
CA ILE A 329 -25.68 31.30 26.62
C ILE A 329 -24.38 31.24 27.41
N VAL A 330 -24.44 30.73 28.63
CA VAL A 330 -23.28 30.65 29.53
C VAL A 330 -22.82 29.20 29.67
N LEU A 331 -21.60 28.91 29.22
CA LEU A 331 -20.99 27.58 29.29
C LEU A 331 -19.75 27.63 30.21
N PRO A 332 -19.94 27.52 31.54
CA PRO A 332 -18.91 27.84 32.52
C PRO A 332 -17.75 26.84 32.57
N GLN A 333 -17.95 25.61 32.11
CA GLN A 333 -16.94 24.54 32.12
C GLN A 333 -16.28 24.29 30.76
N LEU A 334 -16.71 25.02 29.72
CA LEU A 334 -16.25 24.77 28.36
C LEU A 334 -14.76 25.10 28.23
N ARG A 335 -13.98 24.11 27.79
CA ARG A 335 -12.53 24.24 27.59
C ARG A 335 -12.16 24.29 26.12
N ARG A 336 -12.91 23.60 25.26
CA ARG A 336 -12.69 23.54 23.82
C ARG A 336 -13.94 23.95 23.06
N LEU A 337 -13.80 24.87 22.11
CA LEU A 337 -14.86 25.31 21.21
C LEU A 337 -14.34 25.32 19.78
N SER A 338 -15.04 24.64 18.88
CA SER A 338 -14.84 24.73 17.44
C SER A 338 -16.11 25.25 16.80
N THR A 339 -16.03 26.30 15.99
CA THR A 339 -17.18 26.86 15.27
C THR A 339 -16.84 27.19 13.82
N SER A 340 -17.78 26.96 12.91
CA SER A 340 -17.65 27.38 11.51
C SER A 340 -17.78 28.90 11.34
N THR A 341 -18.42 29.59 12.28
CA THR A 341 -18.68 31.03 12.21
C THR A 341 -18.44 31.76 13.53
N ALA A 342 -17.87 32.97 13.48
CA ALA A 342 -17.65 33.82 14.64
C ALA A 342 -18.92 34.53 15.12
N ALA A 343 -19.96 34.62 14.29
CA ALA A 343 -21.21 35.29 14.65
C ALA A 343 -21.90 34.69 15.89
N VAL A 344 -21.77 33.38 16.12
CA VAL A 344 -22.32 32.75 17.35
C VAL A 344 -21.56 33.13 18.61
N LEU A 345 -20.30 33.56 18.50
CA LEU A 345 -19.47 33.90 19.66
C LEU A 345 -20.02 35.12 20.42
N ASP A 346 -20.74 36.01 19.75
CA ASP A 346 -21.42 37.15 20.39
C ASP A 346 -22.49 36.71 21.39
N HIS A 347 -22.99 35.47 21.26
CA HIS A 347 -24.04 34.91 22.08
C HIS A 347 -23.53 33.96 23.17
N LEU A 348 -22.23 33.64 23.17
CA LEU A 348 -21.60 32.70 24.10
C LEU A 348 -20.77 33.44 25.17
N ASP A 349 -20.88 32.98 26.40
CA ASP A 349 -20.00 33.31 27.52
C ASP A 349 -19.30 32.05 28.04
N THR A 350 -17.99 31.94 27.80
CA THR A 350 -17.19 30.74 28.05
C THR A 350 -15.92 31.09 28.85
N PRO A 351 -16.05 31.38 30.16
CA PRO A 351 -14.95 31.93 30.97
C PRO A 351 -13.80 30.94 31.25
N ALA A 352 -14.02 29.65 31.03
CA ALA A 352 -13.03 28.58 31.22
C ALA A 352 -12.34 28.12 29.92
N LEU A 353 -12.64 28.78 28.80
CA LEU A 353 -12.16 28.36 27.48
C LEU A 353 -10.63 28.42 27.38
N ARG A 354 -10.04 27.34 26.86
CA ARG A 354 -8.60 27.18 26.65
C ARG A 354 -8.25 27.03 25.17
N GLU A 355 -9.11 26.41 24.39
CA GLU A 355 -8.87 26.14 22.96
C GLU A 355 -10.07 26.65 22.15
N LEU A 356 -9.78 27.51 21.16
CA LEU A 356 -10.77 28.03 20.23
C LEU A 356 -10.33 27.75 18.79
N TYR A 357 -11.22 27.13 18.03
CA TYR A 357 -11.13 27.00 16.59
C TYR A 357 -12.28 27.76 15.95
N CYS A 358 -11.97 28.74 15.09
CA CYS A 358 -12.97 29.49 14.34
C CYS A 358 -12.56 29.59 12.87
N SER A 359 -13.37 29.07 11.94
CA SER A 359 -12.99 29.08 10.52
C SER A 359 -13.26 30.39 9.79
N ASP A 360 -14.12 31.27 10.31
CA ASP A 360 -14.35 32.60 9.74
C ASP A 360 -13.82 33.74 10.64
N HIS A 361 -13.67 34.92 10.04
CA HIS A 361 -13.28 36.17 10.70
C HIS A 361 -14.39 37.22 10.63
N SER A 362 -15.63 36.81 10.88
CA SER A 362 -16.77 37.73 10.92
C SER A 362 -16.76 38.60 12.19
N THR A 363 -17.63 39.61 12.22
CA THR A 363 -17.79 40.52 13.37
C THR A 363 -18.13 39.72 14.63
N GLY A 364 -17.30 39.80 15.67
CA GLY A 364 -17.57 39.19 16.99
C GLY A 364 -16.36 38.49 17.64
N LEU A 365 -15.46 37.91 16.83
CA LEU A 365 -14.31 37.13 17.34
C LEU A 365 -13.41 37.94 18.30
N SER A 366 -13.01 39.15 17.91
CA SER A 366 -12.14 40.00 18.73
C SER A 366 -12.78 40.41 20.05
N ALA A 367 -14.07 40.75 20.04
CA ALA A 367 -14.83 41.07 21.24
C ALA A 367 -14.96 39.85 22.16
N PHE A 368 -15.21 38.67 21.60
CA PHE A 368 -15.26 37.42 22.34
C PHE A 368 -13.94 37.07 23.02
N LEU A 369 -12.81 37.19 22.30
CA LEU A 369 -11.47 36.87 22.83
C LEU A 369 -11.14 37.69 24.10
N THR A 370 -11.57 38.96 24.17
CA THR A 370 -11.38 39.78 25.38
C THR A 370 -12.11 39.24 26.61
N ARG A 371 -13.14 38.41 26.43
CA ARG A 371 -13.89 37.72 27.50
C ARG A 371 -13.29 36.36 27.87
N CYS A 372 -12.27 35.88 27.16
CA CYS A 372 -11.63 34.58 27.36
C CYS A 372 -10.16 34.72 27.81
N PRO A 373 -9.90 35.19 29.05
CA PRO A 373 -8.54 35.49 29.52
C PRO A 373 -7.63 34.26 29.71
N LYS A 374 -8.19 33.04 29.64
CA LYS A 374 -7.47 31.77 29.84
C LYS A 374 -7.20 31.01 28.53
N LEU A 375 -7.42 31.65 27.39
CA LEU A 375 -7.21 31.01 26.09
C LEU A 375 -5.72 30.72 25.89
N GLU A 376 -5.39 29.43 25.72
CA GLU A 376 -4.03 28.92 25.50
C GLU A 376 -3.80 28.65 24.01
N GLN A 377 -4.82 28.16 23.29
CA GLN A 377 -4.72 27.82 21.88
C GLN A 377 -5.79 28.54 21.05
N LEU A 378 -5.35 29.19 19.96
CA LEU A 378 -6.22 29.87 19.02
C LEU A 378 -5.91 29.42 17.59
N PHE A 379 -6.90 28.80 16.96
CA PHE A 379 -6.92 28.55 15.54
C PHE A 379 -7.93 29.48 14.87
N SER A 380 -7.45 30.23 13.89
CA SER A 380 -8.28 31.09 13.07
C SER A 380 -8.15 30.73 11.59
N GLY A 381 -9.29 30.67 10.90
CA GLY A 381 -9.34 30.53 9.44
C GLY A 381 -8.82 31.76 8.69
N GLU A 382 -9.22 31.94 7.44
CA GLU A 382 -8.62 32.95 6.54
C GLU A 382 -8.92 34.39 7.00
N ILE A 383 -7.88 35.16 7.33
CA ILE A 383 -8.01 36.53 7.84
C ILE A 383 -7.96 37.55 6.71
N PRO A 384 -8.96 38.42 6.53
CA PRO A 384 -9.02 39.30 5.36
C PRO A 384 -8.04 40.48 5.41
N THR A 385 -7.66 41.00 6.59
CA THR A 385 -6.74 42.15 6.68
C THR A 385 -5.73 42.04 7.82
N ALA A 386 -4.54 42.65 7.66
CA ALA A 386 -3.51 42.71 8.70
C ALA A 386 -3.97 43.50 9.95
N ALA A 387 -4.84 44.50 9.78
CA ALA A 387 -5.42 45.24 10.89
C ALA A 387 -6.27 44.34 11.80
N ASP A 388 -7.03 43.42 11.22
CA ASP A 388 -7.85 42.45 11.96
C ASP A 388 -6.97 41.47 12.75
N ILE A 389 -5.85 41.04 12.17
CA ILE A 389 -4.85 40.22 12.88
C ILE A 389 -4.33 40.97 14.10
N GLY A 390 -3.92 42.23 13.92
CA GLY A 390 -3.41 43.04 15.04
C GLY A 390 -4.44 43.20 16.17
N VAL A 391 -5.73 43.33 15.84
CA VAL A 391 -6.81 43.38 16.83
C VAL A 391 -6.97 42.04 17.55
N LEU A 392 -6.94 40.93 16.81
CA LEU A 392 -7.04 39.57 17.34
C LEU A 392 -5.89 39.22 18.29
N LEU A 393 -4.64 39.52 17.91
CA LEU A 393 -3.46 39.25 18.73
C LEU A 393 -3.46 40.05 20.04
N ARG A 394 -4.03 41.26 20.05
CA ARG A 394 -4.19 42.08 21.25
C ARG A 394 -5.32 41.58 22.16
N ALA A 395 -6.34 40.95 21.60
CA ALA A 395 -7.50 40.46 22.34
C ALA A 395 -7.23 39.17 23.12
N ALA A 396 -6.19 38.40 22.77
CA ALA A 396 -5.87 37.10 23.38
C ALA A 396 -4.40 37.00 23.87
N PRO A 397 -3.95 37.84 24.82
CA PRO A 397 -2.54 37.94 25.22
C PRO A 397 -1.98 36.69 25.90
N ALA A 398 -2.83 35.78 26.38
CA ALA A 398 -2.44 34.53 27.06
C ALA A 398 -2.16 33.36 26.11
N THR A 399 -2.36 33.53 24.79
CA THR A 399 -2.25 32.46 23.80
C THR A 399 -0.79 31.98 23.68
N THR A 400 -0.58 30.68 23.91
CA THR A 400 0.72 30.02 23.75
C THR A 400 0.85 29.34 22.39
N ASN A 401 -0.24 28.86 21.80
CA ASN A 401 -0.23 28.21 20.50
C ASN A 401 -1.17 28.96 19.54
N LEU A 402 -0.59 29.55 18.50
CA LEU A 402 -1.33 30.32 17.51
C LEU A 402 -1.25 29.65 16.15
N PHE A 403 -2.40 29.38 15.55
CA PHE A 403 -2.52 28.99 14.14
C PHE A 403 -3.27 30.07 13.35
N LEU A 404 -2.61 30.63 12.34
CA LEU A 404 -3.20 31.61 11.43
C LEU A 404 -3.23 31.08 10.01
N HIS A 405 -4.35 31.23 9.33
CA HIS A 405 -4.46 31.01 7.89
C HIS A 405 -4.43 32.35 7.15
N LEU A 406 -3.46 32.54 6.26
CA LEU A 406 -3.11 33.83 5.67
C LEU A 406 -3.39 33.86 4.15
N PRO A 407 -3.96 34.96 3.63
CA PRO A 407 -4.02 35.21 2.19
C PRO A 407 -2.65 35.60 1.63
N ILE A 408 -2.43 35.36 0.33
CA ILE A 408 -1.12 35.52 -0.37
C ILE A 408 -0.47 36.91 -0.19
N ALA A 409 -1.24 37.98 0.02
CA ALA A 409 -0.76 39.37 -0.10
C ALA A 409 -0.30 40.05 1.22
N PHE A 410 -0.31 39.36 2.37
CA PHE A 410 -0.29 40.03 3.70
C PHE A 410 0.97 39.80 4.56
N SER A 411 2.05 39.24 4.01
CA SER A 411 3.16 38.77 4.85
C SER A 411 3.91 39.89 5.59
N SER A 412 4.17 41.04 4.96
CA SER A 412 5.03 42.08 5.55
C SER A 412 4.40 42.78 6.76
N ASP A 413 3.12 43.13 6.67
CA ASP A 413 2.40 43.84 7.73
C ASP A 413 2.15 42.91 8.93
N LEU A 414 1.83 41.63 8.69
CA LEU A 414 1.70 40.63 9.74
C LEU A 414 3.00 40.47 10.54
N PHE A 415 4.12 40.27 9.85
CA PHE A 415 5.38 40.06 10.54
C PHE A 415 5.76 41.30 11.33
N SER A 416 5.45 42.51 10.86
CA SER A 416 5.64 43.74 11.67
C SER A 416 4.82 43.76 12.98
N LEU A 417 3.64 43.14 13.00
CA LEU A 417 2.80 43.04 14.20
C LEU A 417 3.28 41.97 15.18
N LEU A 418 4.01 40.95 14.68
CA LEU A 418 4.66 39.92 15.47
C LEU A 418 6.10 40.32 15.88
N ASP A 419 6.72 41.24 15.12
CA ASP A 419 8.02 41.87 15.32
C ASP A 419 7.94 42.89 16.45
N THR A 420 7.96 42.39 17.69
CA THR A 420 8.13 43.25 18.86
C THR A 420 9.22 42.70 19.78
N PRO A 421 10.50 42.76 19.38
CA PRO A 421 11.57 42.83 20.35
C PRO A 421 11.60 44.27 20.87
N THR A 422 11.49 44.43 22.20
CA THR A 422 11.60 45.68 22.98
C THR A 422 10.32 46.52 23.17
N LEU A 423 9.71 46.42 24.36
CA LEU A 423 9.33 47.59 25.16
C LEU A 423 9.45 47.28 26.66
N ALA A 424 10.71 47.22 27.12
CA ALA A 424 11.05 47.69 28.46
C ALA A 424 11.14 49.23 28.52
N ALA A 425 10.71 49.97 27.47
CA ALA A 425 11.02 51.40 27.31
C ALA A 425 9.83 52.32 26.95
N ASN A 426 8.59 51.83 26.78
CA ASN A 426 7.44 52.69 26.48
C ASN A 426 6.15 52.12 27.13
N PRO A 427 5.60 52.77 28.17
CA PRO A 427 4.39 52.33 28.87
C PRO A 427 3.10 52.37 28.04
N GLU A 428 3.12 52.98 26.84
CA GLU A 428 1.91 53.24 26.04
C GLU A 428 1.57 52.14 25.01
N GLN A 429 2.43 51.14 24.76
CA GLN A 429 2.18 50.03 23.82
C GLN A 429 2.64 48.67 24.38
N PRO A 430 1.73 47.80 24.87
CA PRO A 430 2.10 46.48 25.40
C PRO A 430 2.52 45.49 24.29
N ALA A 431 3.43 44.56 24.62
CA ALA A 431 3.88 43.50 23.71
C ALA A 431 2.73 42.58 23.27
N THR A 432 2.66 42.27 21.97
CA THR A 432 1.67 41.35 21.39
C THR A 432 2.10 39.90 21.62
N LEU A 433 1.24 39.10 22.24
CA LEU A 433 1.47 37.68 22.56
C LEU A 433 2.83 37.40 23.25
N PRO A 434 3.03 37.87 24.49
CA PRO A 434 4.30 37.75 25.19
C PRO A 434 4.68 36.30 25.60
N VAL A 435 3.73 35.37 25.54
CA VAL A 435 3.89 33.97 25.98
C VAL A 435 3.73 32.95 24.84
N LEU A 436 3.80 33.41 23.58
CA LEU A 436 3.69 32.54 22.41
C LEU A 436 4.81 31.49 22.43
N ASP A 437 4.48 30.21 22.42
CA ASP A 437 5.46 29.11 22.39
C ASP A 437 5.53 28.50 20.98
N THR A 438 4.37 28.36 20.32
CA THR A 438 4.25 27.76 18.99
C THR A 438 3.52 28.69 18.03
N LEU A 439 4.16 28.98 16.89
CA LEU A 439 3.56 29.70 15.77
C LEU A 439 3.34 28.77 14.58
N SER A 440 2.09 28.62 14.16
CA SER A 440 1.69 27.85 12.98
C SER A 440 1.07 28.75 11.92
N LEU A 441 1.58 28.70 10.69
CA LEU A 441 1.11 29.53 9.58
C LEU A 441 0.63 28.66 8.41
N GLY A 442 -0.63 28.84 8.02
CA GLY A 442 -1.21 28.31 6.78
C GLY A 442 -1.10 29.33 5.65
N LEU A 443 -0.41 28.99 4.56
CA LEU A 443 -0.18 29.85 3.40
C LEU A 443 -0.90 29.25 2.17
N ASN A 444 -2.12 29.72 1.90
CA ASN A 444 -3.01 29.11 0.90
C ASN A 444 -3.65 30.16 -0.04
N SER A 445 -4.04 29.71 -1.24
CA SER A 445 -4.96 30.42 -2.13
C SER A 445 -6.13 29.50 -2.50
N ILE A 446 -7.34 30.04 -2.54
CA ILE A 446 -8.51 29.36 -3.11
C ILE A 446 -8.49 29.48 -4.66
N GLU A 447 -7.76 30.46 -5.21
CA GLU A 447 -7.68 30.69 -6.66
C GLU A 447 -6.51 29.95 -7.32
N ARG A 448 -6.82 29.14 -8.33
CA ARG A 448 -5.88 28.26 -9.08
C ARG A 448 -4.87 29.02 -9.97
N THR A 449 -4.91 30.35 -10.04
CA THR A 449 -4.38 31.13 -11.20
C THR A 449 -3.24 32.12 -10.94
N LEU A 450 -2.59 32.16 -9.77
CA LEU A 450 -1.49 33.12 -9.53
C LEU A 450 -0.16 32.43 -9.16
N GLY A 451 0.95 33.15 -9.42
CA GLY A 451 2.35 32.68 -9.43
C GLY A 451 2.94 32.26 -8.05
N PRO A 452 4.27 32.34 -7.85
CA PRO A 452 4.90 31.97 -6.58
C PRO A 452 4.39 32.85 -5.41
N LEU A 453 4.30 32.27 -4.21
CA LEU A 453 3.91 32.95 -2.97
C LEU A 453 4.91 34.08 -2.66
N ASP A 454 4.41 35.31 -2.54
CA ASP A 454 5.20 36.50 -2.19
C ASP A 454 5.20 36.67 -0.66
N VAL A 455 5.95 35.80 0.03
CA VAL A 455 6.18 35.90 1.48
C VAL A 455 7.50 36.63 1.70
N ASP A 456 7.49 37.70 2.50
CA ASP A 456 8.72 38.37 2.97
C ASP A 456 9.47 37.45 3.95
N GLU A 457 10.26 36.53 3.38
CA GLU A 457 11.03 35.53 4.12
C GLU A 457 12.02 36.17 5.10
N ASP A 458 12.61 37.32 4.72
CA ASP A 458 13.57 38.02 5.55
C ASP A 458 12.92 38.59 6.81
N GLN A 459 11.72 39.14 6.68
CA GLN A 459 10.95 39.63 7.82
C GLN A 459 10.41 38.48 8.69
N LEU A 460 9.91 37.40 8.09
CA LEU A 460 9.50 36.19 8.83
C LEU A 460 10.64 35.70 9.73
N MET A 461 11.82 35.51 9.15
CA MET A 461 12.95 34.96 9.89
C MET A 461 13.49 35.94 10.93
N ARG A 462 13.43 37.26 10.69
CA ARG A 462 13.78 38.27 11.73
C ARG A 462 12.89 38.14 12.96
N VAL A 463 11.59 37.97 12.78
CA VAL A 463 10.63 37.79 13.89
C VAL A 463 10.93 36.51 14.65
N VAL A 464 11.13 35.41 13.92
CA VAL A 464 11.38 34.08 14.50
C VAL A 464 12.67 34.07 15.31
N GLU A 465 13.77 34.58 14.74
CA GLU A 465 15.07 34.68 15.42
C GLU A 465 14.99 35.59 16.65
N GLY A 466 14.38 36.77 16.51
CA GLY A 466 14.21 37.69 17.63
C GLY A 466 13.42 37.09 18.79
N ARG A 467 12.32 36.37 18.50
CA ARG A 467 11.53 35.71 19.55
C ARG A 467 12.21 34.48 20.14
N TRP A 468 12.98 33.73 19.35
CA TRP A 468 13.80 32.61 19.81
C TRP A 468 14.90 33.07 20.77
N GLU A 469 15.65 34.13 20.44
CA GLU A 469 16.71 34.69 21.29
C GLU A 469 16.18 35.16 22.65
N HIS A 470 14.94 35.68 22.68
CA HIS A 470 14.26 36.08 23.90
C HIS A 470 13.54 34.93 24.64
N GLY A 471 13.58 33.70 24.12
CA GLY A 471 12.94 32.52 24.72
C GLY A 471 11.41 32.53 24.64
N SER A 472 10.85 33.34 23.74
CA SER A 472 9.43 33.62 23.54
C SER A 472 8.84 32.99 22.28
N LEU A 473 9.52 31.98 21.73
CA LEU A 473 9.04 31.09 20.68
C LEU A 473 9.94 29.85 20.70
N ARG A 474 9.36 28.65 20.62
CA ARG A 474 10.10 27.37 20.60
C ARG A 474 9.81 26.53 19.36
N ALA A 475 8.65 26.73 18.75
CA ALA A 475 8.22 25.98 17.58
C ALA A 475 7.67 26.89 16.47
N LEU A 476 8.05 26.58 15.22
CA LEU A 476 7.55 27.20 14.00
C LEU A 476 7.05 26.14 13.02
N HIS A 477 5.76 26.16 12.70
CA HIS A 477 5.14 25.25 11.76
C HIS A 477 4.63 26.01 10.53
N LEU A 478 5.07 25.63 9.34
CA LEU A 478 4.63 26.25 8.08
C LEU A 478 3.87 25.23 7.23
N TYR A 479 2.62 25.56 6.90
CA TYR A 479 1.71 24.74 6.09
C TYR A 479 1.45 25.45 4.77
N ALA A 480 2.04 24.98 3.67
CA ALA A 480 1.96 25.73 2.42
C ALA A 480 1.94 24.84 1.17
N MET A 481 0.96 25.06 0.29
CA MET A 481 0.84 24.32 -0.97
C MET A 481 1.93 24.66 -2.00
N ARG A 482 2.53 25.86 -1.93
CA ARG A 482 3.48 26.38 -2.93
C ARG A 482 4.68 27.16 -2.35
N PHE A 483 4.91 27.11 -1.04
CA PHE A 483 6.03 27.82 -0.41
C PHE A 483 7.29 26.95 -0.48
N THR A 484 8.32 27.48 -1.14
CA THR A 484 9.67 26.89 -1.14
C THR A 484 10.60 27.96 -0.61
N PRO A 485 11.17 27.81 0.61
CA PRO A 485 12.04 28.84 1.17
C PRO A 485 13.28 29.03 0.29
N SER A 486 13.75 30.27 0.17
CA SER A 486 15.03 30.54 -0.49
C SER A 486 16.18 29.83 0.22
N ALA A 487 17.30 29.63 -0.49
CA ALA A 487 18.49 29.00 0.08
C ALA A 487 19.02 29.73 1.34
N VAL A 488 18.84 31.06 1.40
CA VAL A 488 19.21 31.90 2.55
C VAL A 488 18.32 31.58 3.75
N THR A 489 17.00 31.60 3.56
CA THR A 489 16.00 31.30 4.58
C THR A 489 16.12 29.88 5.10
N LEU A 490 16.35 28.91 4.20
CA LEU A 490 16.57 27.51 4.58
C LEU A 490 17.81 27.37 5.47
N GLY A 491 18.90 28.06 5.16
CA GLY A 491 20.11 28.07 5.98
C GLY A 491 19.86 28.65 7.39
N ARG A 492 19.08 29.73 7.49
CA ARG A 492 18.67 30.33 8.78
C ARG A 492 17.79 29.38 9.61
N MET A 493 16.81 28.73 8.98
CA MET A 493 15.97 27.73 9.64
C MET A 493 16.79 26.52 10.15
N GLN A 494 17.73 26.01 9.34
CA GLN A 494 18.61 24.92 9.76
C GLN A 494 19.48 25.31 10.97
N ALA A 495 19.96 26.55 11.03
CA ALA A 495 20.73 27.05 12.16
C ALA A 495 19.91 27.10 13.45
N LEU A 496 18.65 27.57 13.40
CA LEU A 496 17.74 27.56 14.55
C LEU A 496 17.40 26.13 15.01
N ARG A 497 17.17 25.21 14.06
CA ARG A 497 16.93 23.79 14.37
C ARG A 497 18.13 23.14 15.07
N ALA A 498 19.35 23.50 14.67
CA ALA A 498 20.57 23.06 15.34
C ALA A 498 20.71 23.60 16.78
N GLN A 499 20.05 24.73 17.09
CA GLN A 499 19.98 25.29 18.45
C GLN A 499 18.85 24.67 19.29
N GLY A 500 18.05 23.76 18.71
CA GLY A 500 16.97 23.06 19.41
C GLY A 500 15.56 23.63 19.18
N MET A 501 15.39 24.59 18.28
CA MET A 501 14.06 25.08 17.88
C MET A 501 13.34 24.02 17.02
N GLU A 502 12.08 23.75 17.30
CA GLU A 502 11.25 22.88 16.46
C GLU A 502 10.81 23.65 15.22
N ILE A 503 11.19 23.18 14.03
CA ILE A 503 10.77 23.78 12.76
C ILE A 503 10.28 22.67 11.84
N VAL A 504 9.01 22.77 11.44
CA VAL A 504 8.34 21.77 10.60
C VAL A 504 7.71 22.43 9.37
N LEU A 505 8.02 21.89 8.20
CA LEU A 505 7.47 22.32 6.91
C LEU A 505 6.56 21.20 6.37
N TYR A 506 5.27 21.48 6.22
CA TYR A 506 4.27 20.50 5.79
C TYR A 506 4.00 20.64 4.28
N LYS A 507 4.04 19.52 3.53
CA LYS A 507 3.78 19.46 2.08
C LYS A 507 2.35 18.97 1.78
N ARG A 508 1.89 19.12 0.52
CA ARG A 508 0.50 18.91 0.04
C ARG A 508 -0.23 17.65 0.55
N SER A 509 0.45 16.51 0.71
CA SER A 509 -0.14 15.27 1.25
C SER A 509 -0.57 15.44 2.72
N ASP A 510 0.17 16.22 3.48
CA ASP A 510 -0.12 16.55 4.88
C ASP A 510 -1.17 17.65 5.03
N TYR A 511 -1.56 18.34 3.94
CA TYR A 511 -2.52 19.46 4.00
C TYR A 511 -3.97 18.99 3.86
N ILE A 512 -4.22 17.97 3.03
CA ILE A 512 -5.55 17.31 2.98
C ILE A 512 -5.72 16.46 4.23
N ILE A 513 -4.63 15.83 4.68
CA ILE A 513 -4.53 15.16 5.97
C ILE A 513 -4.77 16.20 7.05
N LEU A 514 -3.92 17.17 7.39
CA LEU A 514 -4.14 18.10 8.52
C LEU A 514 -5.32 19.08 8.36
N GLY A 515 -5.73 19.46 7.15
CA GLY A 515 -6.96 20.20 6.91
C GLY A 515 -8.20 19.36 7.24
N CYS A 516 -8.20 18.06 6.92
CA CYS A 516 -9.24 17.13 7.36
C CYS A 516 -8.95 16.51 8.74
N ILE A 517 -7.72 16.51 9.26
CA ILE A 517 -7.21 15.82 10.46
C ILE A 517 -7.07 16.80 11.62
N THR A 518 -7.15 18.11 11.41
CA THR A 518 -7.63 19.03 12.46
C THR A 518 -9.16 19.12 12.46
N MET A 519 -9.83 18.78 11.34
CA MET A 519 -11.29 18.79 11.20
C MET A 519 -12.00 17.45 11.56
N LEU A 520 -11.28 16.31 11.70
CA LEU A 520 -11.79 15.00 12.16
C LEU A 520 -11.25 14.55 13.52
N TRP A 521 -10.29 15.25 14.14
CA TRP A 521 -9.71 14.84 15.43
C TRP A 521 -10.46 15.35 16.67
N SER A 522 -11.80 15.48 16.57
CA SER A 522 -12.66 15.52 17.76
C SER A 522 -13.03 14.11 18.26
N GLN A 523 -12.67 13.02 17.55
CA GLN A 523 -13.11 11.66 17.90
C GLN A 523 -12.12 10.76 18.68
N ILE A 524 -10.82 11.06 18.80
CA ILE A 524 -9.85 10.09 19.40
C ILE A 524 -9.02 10.61 20.60
N ALA A 525 -8.95 11.91 20.88
CA ALA A 525 -8.05 12.40 21.92
C ALA A 525 -8.69 12.51 23.32
N GLN A 526 -8.90 11.36 23.97
CA GLN A 526 -8.79 11.27 25.45
C GLN A 526 -8.40 9.88 25.99
N SER A 527 -8.37 8.82 25.16
CA SER A 527 -7.86 7.49 25.55
C SER A 527 -6.53 7.08 24.89
N VAL A 528 -6.06 7.81 23.88
CA VAL A 528 -4.78 7.46 23.19
C VAL A 528 -3.58 8.28 23.68
N PHE A 529 -3.77 9.45 24.28
CA PHE A 529 -2.64 10.32 24.66
C PHE A 529 -2.01 10.06 26.05
N SER A 530 -2.51 9.08 26.82
CA SER A 530 -1.77 8.53 27.96
C SER A 530 -1.09 7.19 27.68
N SER A 531 -1.33 6.60 26.51
CA SER A 531 -0.66 5.38 26.04
C SER A 531 0.30 5.63 24.86
N LEU A 532 0.19 6.75 24.14
CA LEU A 532 1.13 7.11 23.06
C LEU A 532 2.28 8.05 23.46
N LEU A 533 2.42 8.39 24.75
CA LEU A 533 3.62 9.04 25.30
C LEU A 533 4.47 8.11 26.19
N LEU A 534 4.13 6.81 26.24
CA LEU A 534 4.98 5.78 26.84
C LEU A 534 5.16 4.53 25.96
N THR A 535 4.88 4.61 24.66
CA THR A 535 5.52 3.75 23.67
C THR A 535 5.96 4.58 22.46
N GLY A 536 6.94 5.45 22.69
CA GLY A 536 8.01 5.61 21.71
C GLY A 536 8.77 4.29 21.57
N GLY A 537 8.10 3.27 21.03
CA GLY A 537 8.80 2.21 20.32
C GLY A 537 9.27 2.87 19.04
N GLY A 538 10.45 3.47 19.09
CA GLY A 538 11.11 3.95 17.89
C GLY A 538 11.28 2.78 16.93
N TYR A 539 10.35 2.63 16.00
CA TYR A 539 10.61 1.79 14.84
C TYR A 539 11.62 2.57 14.01
N THR A 540 12.86 2.10 14.05
CA THR A 540 13.88 2.53 13.12
C THR A 540 13.32 2.34 11.70
N ILE A 541 13.28 3.43 10.93
CA ILE A 541 13.04 3.36 9.48
C ILE A 541 14.20 2.58 8.90
N ILE A 542 13.87 1.52 8.16
CA ILE A 542 14.88 0.70 7.50
C ILE A 542 15.20 1.36 6.17
N LYS A 543 16.49 1.55 5.88
CA LYS A 543 16.96 2.12 4.63
C LYS A 543 17.80 1.07 3.88
N PRO A 544 17.16 0.14 3.15
CA PRO A 544 17.88 -0.92 2.45
C PRO A 544 18.81 -0.30 1.41
N ARG A 545 20.05 -0.79 1.37
CA ARG A 545 20.96 -0.51 0.26
C ARG A 545 20.57 -1.34 -0.96
N VAL A 546 20.18 -2.60 -0.71
CA VAL A 546 19.74 -3.54 -1.73
C VAL A 546 18.41 -4.16 -1.31
N PHE A 547 17.48 -4.26 -2.26
CA PHE A 547 16.22 -4.98 -2.13
C PHE A 547 16.13 -6.07 -3.20
N ILE A 548 16.14 -7.33 -2.77
CA ILE A 548 16.00 -8.50 -3.64
C ILE A 548 14.50 -8.78 -3.83
N VAL A 549 14.05 -8.84 -5.07
CA VAL A 549 12.66 -9.12 -5.40
C VAL A 549 12.60 -10.50 -6.04
N ASN A 550 11.98 -11.46 -5.35
CA ASN A 550 11.65 -12.78 -5.89
C ASN A 550 10.14 -12.88 -6.12
N PHE A 551 9.70 -13.92 -6.81
CA PHE A 551 8.32 -14.05 -7.30
C PHE A 551 7.60 -15.27 -6.69
N PHE A 552 8.34 -16.31 -6.27
CA PHE A 552 7.77 -17.41 -5.49
C PHE A 552 8.77 -18.03 -4.51
N GLY A 553 8.26 -18.89 -3.61
CA GLY A 553 9.02 -19.39 -2.46
C GLY A 553 10.34 -20.08 -2.77
N SER A 554 10.42 -20.91 -3.82
CA SER A 554 11.68 -21.62 -4.13
C SER A 554 12.79 -20.70 -4.61
N GLU A 555 12.47 -19.60 -5.31
CA GLU A 555 13.48 -18.59 -5.65
C GLU A 555 14.03 -17.93 -4.41
N ALA A 556 13.14 -17.55 -3.48
CA ALA A 556 13.52 -16.85 -2.27
C ALA A 556 14.38 -17.71 -1.33
N GLN A 557 14.01 -18.99 -1.17
CA GLN A 557 14.68 -19.95 -0.29
C GLN A 557 16.16 -20.16 -0.63
N GLU A 558 16.55 -20.01 -1.88
CA GLU A 558 17.96 -20.10 -2.27
C GLU A 558 18.81 -19.03 -1.56
N TRP A 559 18.26 -17.86 -1.30
CA TRP A 559 18.98 -16.76 -0.65
C TRP A 559 19.05 -16.91 0.88
N HIS A 560 18.39 -17.91 1.45
CA HIS A 560 18.32 -18.12 2.90
C HIS A 560 19.45 -19.03 3.39
N ASN A 561 19.92 -18.79 4.62
CA ASN A 561 20.97 -19.58 5.26
C ASN A 561 22.29 -19.67 4.46
N ILE A 562 22.62 -18.61 3.72
CA ILE A 562 23.88 -18.50 2.99
C ILE A 562 24.96 -17.82 3.86
N PRO A 563 26.25 -18.13 3.66
CA PRO A 563 27.32 -17.57 4.49
C PRO A 563 27.57 -16.07 4.25
N GLU A 564 27.15 -15.51 3.12
CA GLU A 564 27.45 -14.12 2.75
C GLU A 564 26.62 -13.10 3.52
N PHE A 565 25.36 -13.39 3.82
CA PHE A 565 24.46 -12.56 4.61
C PHE A 565 23.24 -13.35 5.10
N ASP A 566 22.64 -12.91 6.21
CA ASP A 566 21.47 -13.55 6.82
C ASP A 566 20.21 -12.69 6.63
N LEU A 567 19.39 -13.03 5.64
CA LEU A 567 18.11 -12.33 5.38
C LEU A 567 17.03 -12.65 6.42
N LEU A 568 17.14 -13.74 7.17
CA LEU A 568 16.11 -14.16 8.13
C LEU A 568 16.32 -13.54 9.52
N ALA A 569 17.31 -12.65 9.66
CA ALA A 569 17.58 -11.94 10.90
C ALA A 569 16.43 -11.02 11.33
N GLN A 570 15.71 -10.42 10.36
CA GLN A 570 14.53 -9.58 10.61
C GLN A 570 13.40 -9.93 9.65
N ASN A 571 12.21 -10.22 10.20
CA ASN A 571 10.98 -10.40 9.43
C ASN A 571 10.02 -9.24 9.72
N ILE A 572 9.56 -8.59 8.66
CA ILE A 572 8.72 -7.39 8.74
C ILE A 572 7.48 -7.62 7.90
N THR A 573 6.34 -7.82 8.54
CA THR A 573 5.06 -7.93 7.87
C THR A 573 4.62 -6.57 7.31
N VAL A 574 4.24 -6.52 6.04
CA VAL A 574 3.79 -5.29 5.37
C VAL A 574 2.34 -5.46 4.89
N PRO A 575 1.39 -4.63 5.35
CA PRO A 575 0.01 -4.66 4.87
C PRO A 575 -0.06 -4.47 3.35
N GLY A 576 -0.91 -5.26 2.68
CA GLY A 576 -1.09 -5.23 1.21
C GLY A 576 -0.14 -6.15 0.43
N PHE A 577 0.80 -6.84 1.09
CA PHE A 577 1.55 -7.93 0.48
C PHE A 577 0.66 -9.15 0.22
N SER A 578 1.07 -10.02 -0.70
CA SER A 578 0.42 -11.30 -0.94
C SER A 578 0.21 -12.07 0.38
N ALA A 579 -0.99 -12.60 0.61
CA ALA A 579 -1.28 -13.41 1.80
C ALA A 579 -0.40 -14.68 1.91
N LEU A 580 0.17 -15.14 0.80
CA LEU A 580 1.12 -16.26 0.78
C LEU A 580 2.54 -15.83 1.23
N PHE A 581 2.87 -14.55 1.09
CA PHE A 581 4.19 -13.99 1.33
C PHE A 581 4.09 -12.61 1.99
N PRO A 582 3.57 -12.51 3.22
CA PRO A 582 3.22 -11.24 3.84
C PRO A 582 4.42 -10.45 4.41
N ASP A 583 5.62 -11.02 4.34
CA ASP A 583 6.80 -10.54 5.05
C ASP A 583 7.92 -10.07 4.10
N VAL A 584 8.62 -9.02 4.52
CA VAL A 584 9.97 -8.66 4.07
C VAL A 584 11.00 -9.30 5.01
N HIS A 585 12.02 -9.92 4.44
CA HIS A 585 13.15 -10.51 5.15
C HIS A 585 14.39 -9.62 5.00
N CYS A 586 14.99 -9.16 6.10
CA CYS A 586 16.17 -8.29 6.07
C CYS A 586 17.32 -8.79 6.93
N THR A 587 18.54 -8.38 6.58
CA THR A 587 19.71 -8.50 7.45
C THR A 587 19.52 -7.76 8.77
N GLN A 588 20.30 -8.14 9.79
CA GLN A 588 20.20 -7.56 11.14
C GLN A 588 20.37 -6.03 11.17
N ASP A 589 21.12 -5.47 10.22
CA ASP A 589 21.34 -4.03 10.07
C ASP A 589 20.36 -3.36 9.07
N GLY A 590 19.49 -4.15 8.44
CA GLY A 590 18.51 -3.70 7.45
C GLY A 590 19.12 -3.26 6.11
N SER A 591 20.40 -3.53 5.86
CA SER A 591 21.09 -3.08 4.65
C SER A 591 20.73 -3.88 3.40
N ILE A 592 20.37 -5.16 3.55
CA ILE A 592 19.88 -6.03 2.48
C ILE A 592 18.52 -6.56 2.91
N CYS A 593 17.51 -6.35 2.07
CA CYS A 593 16.15 -6.87 2.26
C CYS A 593 15.71 -7.71 1.08
N GLN A 594 14.71 -8.55 1.29
CA GLN A 594 14.13 -9.45 0.31
C GLN A 594 12.61 -9.50 0.49
N LEU A 595 11.87 -9.53 -0.61
CA LEU A 595 10.44 -9.85 -0.61
C LEU A 595 10.11 -10.89 -1.68
N VAL A 596 9.00 -11.58 -1.49
CA VAL A 596 8.38 -12.44 -2.50
C VAL A 596 7.06 -11.82 -2.91
N THR A 597 6.93 -11.47 -4.18
CA THR A 597 5.73 -10.78 -4.68
C THR A 597 4.52 -11.69 -4.83
N GLY A 598 4.75 -12.98 -5.11
CA GLY A 598 3.75 -13.86 -5.70
C GLY A 598 3.83 -13.84 -7.24
N GLN A 599 3.39 -14.92 -7.87
CA GLN A 599 3.46 -15.07 -9.33
C GLN A 599 2.39 -14.24 -10.03
N ALA A 600 2.65 -13.93 -11.30
CA ALA A 600 1.81 -13.12 -12.20
C ALA A 600 1.75 -11.62 -11.88
N GLU A 601 1.33 -10.85 -12.87
CA GLU A 601 1.48 -9.39 -12.88
C GLU A 601 0.70 -8.71 -11.74
N ILE A 602 -0.50 -9.20 -11.42
CA ILE A 602 -1.36 -8.60 -10.39
C ILE A 602 -0.75 -8.67 -8.98
N ASN A 603 -0.13 -9.80 -8.63
CA ASN A 603 0.52 -10.00 -7.34
C ASN A 603 1.78 -9.13 -7.23
N ALA A 604 2.57 -9.09 -8.31
CA ALA A 604 3.75 -8.24 -8.43
C ALA A 604 3.42 -6.76 -8.26
N ALA A 605 2.47 -6.23 -9.04
CA ALA A 605 2.09 -4.82 -8.96
C ALA A 605 1.53 -4.44 -7.58
N SER A 606 0.64 -5.27 -7.02
CA SER A 606 -0.02 -4.99 -5.73
C SER A 606 0.96 -5.02 -4.56
N THR A 607 1.84 -6.03 -4.52
CA THR A 607 2.83 -6.18 -3.46
C THR A 607 3.87 -5.06 -3.50
N VAL A 608 4.40 -4.72 -4.68
CA VAL A 608 5.40 -3.65 -4.80
C VAL A 608 4.78 -2.27 -4.55
N SER A 609 3.54 -2.04 -4.98
CA SER A 609 2.82 -0.80 -4.64
C SER A 609 2.64 -0.67 -3.12
N SER A 610 2.33 -1.76 -2.42
CA SER A 610 2.21 -1.76 -0.96
C SER A 610 3.55 -1.51 -0.26
N LEU A 611 4.66 -2.04 -0.81
CA LEU A 611 6.00 -1.76 -0.30
C LEU A 611 6.33 -0.26 -0.38
N LEU A 612 6.06 0.36 -1.53
CA LEU A 612 6.38 1.77 -1.80
C LEU A 612 5.67 2.74 -0.84
N HIS A 613 4.47 2.38 -0.37
CA HIS A 613 3.68 3.22 0.55
C HIS A 613 3.87 2.84 2.03
N SER A 614 4.72 1.86 2.33
CA SER A 614 4.97 1.44 3.70
C SER A 614 5.87 2.44 4.44
N HIS A 615 5.40 2.97 5.57
CA HIS A 615 6.18 3.85 6.46
C HIS A 615 7.38 3.15 7.15
N ARG A 616 7.58 1.86 6.89
CA ARG A 616 8.67 1.07 7.50
C ARG A 616 10.00 1.22 6.75
N PHE A 617 9.97 1.64 5.48
CA PHE A 617 11.13 1.69 4.62
C PHE A 617 11.36 3.08 4.01
N ASP A 618 12.62 3.49 3.92
CA ASP A 618 13.08 4.55 3.04
C ASP A 618 13.81 3.90 1.85
N LEU A 619 13.19 3.99 0.68
CA LEU A 619 13.64 3.30 -0.55
C LEU A 619 14.30 4.26 -1.55
N SER A 620 14.49 5.54 -1.17
CA SER A 620 14.87 6.62 -2.10
C SER A 620 16.26 6.44 -2.71
N SER A 621 17.12 5.62 -2.10
CA SER A 621 18.48 5.32 -2.57
C SER A 621 18.73 3.82 -2.79
N THR A 622 17.68 3.00 -2.72
CA THR A 622 17.78 1.54 -2.73
C THR A 622 18.01 1.00 -4.14
N TYR A 623 18.86 -0.01 -4.27
CA TYR A 623 18.98 -0.79 -5.50
C TYR A 623 18.01 -1.96 -5.47
N PHE A 624 17.17 -2.08 -6.49
CA PHE A 624 16.27 -3.22 -6.65
C PHE A 624 16.91 -4.26 -7.56
N VAL A 625 17.01 -5.49 -7.07
CA VAL A 625 17.48 -6.64 -7.86
C VAL A 625 16.30 -7.58 -8.04
N LEU A 626 15.64 -7.47 -9.20
CA LEU A 626 14.58 -8.39 -9.61
C LEU A 626 15.28 -9.69 -9.99
N ALA A 627 15.20 -10.68 -9.11
CA ALA A 627 15.91 -11.94 -9.22
C ALA A 627 14.89 -13.07 -9.29
N GLY A 628 14.58 -13.52 -10.51
CA GLY A 628 13.68 -14.65 -10.73
C GLY A 628 14.27 -15.68 -11.66
N ILE A 629 13.55 -16.78 -11.87
CA ILE A 629 13.77 -17.67 -12.99
C ILE A 629 12.88 -17.27 -14.18
N GLY A 630 13.12 -17.89 -15.32
CA GLY A 630 12.27 -17.76 -16.50
C GLY A 630 12.65 -18.73 -17.60
N GLY A 631 11.80 -18.81 -18.61
CA GLY A 631 12.13 -19.49 -19.86
C GLY A 631 13.21 -18.74 -20.64
N VAL A 632 13.94 -19.44 -21.51
CA VAL A 632 15.01 -18.85 -22.32
C VAL A 632 14.91 -19.23 -23.79
N SER A 633 15.25 -18.30 -24.68
CA SER A 633 15.43 -18.59 -26.10
C SER A 633 16.75 -19.36 -26.32
N PRO A 634 16.70 -20.60 -26.86
CA PRO A 634 17.90 -21.37 -27.19
C PRO A 634 18.77 -20.71 -28.27
N ARG A 635 18.28 -19.65 -28.94
CA ARG A 635 19.07 -18.84 -29.89
C ARG A 635 20.06 -17.91 -29.21
N ARG A 636 19.83 -17.58 -27.94
CA ARG A 636 20.56 -16.53 -27.22
C ARG A 636 21.30 -17.03 -25.99
N ALA A 637 20.73 -17.98 -25.27
CA ALA A 637 21.31 -18.51 -24.04
C ALA A 637 20.82 -19.94 -23.82
N THR A 638 21.18 -20.50 -22.65
CA THR A 638 20.85 -21.88 -22.31
C THR A 638 20.30 -22.03 -20.89
N VAL A 639 19.57 -23.12 -20.62
CA VAL A 639 19.19 -23.54 -19.26
C VAL A 639 20.38 -23.47 -18.29
N GLY A 640 20.13 -22.90 -17.11
CA GLY A 640 21.12 -22.58 -16.08
C GLY A 640 21.88 -21.26 -16.30
N SER A 641 21.77 -20.61 -17.46
CA SER A 641 22.37 -19.27 -17.67
C SER A 641 21.63 -18.21 -16.85
N VAL A 642 22.32 -17.13 -16.52
CA VAL A 642 21.70 -15.96 -15.85
C VAL A 642 21.74 -14.78 -16.81
N THR A 643 20.58 -14.26 -17.16
CA THR A 643 20.40 -13.15 -18.08
C THR A 643 20.24 -11.84 -17.32
N LEU A 644 20.80 -10.74 -17.83
CA LEU A 644 20.60 -9.38 -17.31
C LEU A 644 20.01 -8.47 -18.40
N ALA A 645 18.80 -7.99 -18.14
CA ALA A 645 17.99 -7.23 -19.09
C ALA A 645 18.20 -5.71 -19.00
N ARG A 646 18.18 -5.06 -20.16
CA ARG A 646 18.07 -3.60 -20.30
C ARG A 646 16.61 -3.20 -20.53
N TYR A 647 15.85 -4.03 -21.26
CA TYR A 647 14.44 -3.84 -21.55
C TYR A 647 13.58 -4.94 -20.96
N ALA A 648 12.40 -4.55 -20.47
CA ALA A 648 11.30 -5.44 -20.15
C ALA A 648 10.10 -5.11 -21.04
N VAL A 649 9.62 -6.09 -21.81
CA VAL A 649 8.56 -5.91 -22.82
C VAL A 649 7.33 -6.74 -22.47
N GLN A 650 6.15 -6.13 -22.52
CA GLN A 650 4.89 -6.82 -22.32
C GLN A 650 4.47 -7.54 -23.61
N GLY A 651 4.54 -8.87 -23.60
CA GLY A 651 4.14 -9.70 -24.73
C GLY A 651 2.65 -10.03 -24.74
N GLY A 652 2.01 -10.10 -23.58
CA GLY A 652 0.60 -10.48 -23.44
C GLY A 652 -0.40 -9.37 -23.77
N LEU A 653 0.02 -8.09 -23.70
CA LEU A 653 -0.83 -6.93 -23.96
C LEU A 653 -1.01 -6.69 -25.48
N GLN A 654 -1.68 -7.64 -26.12
CA GLN A 654 -1.95 -7.70 -27.56
C GLN A 654 -3.36 -8.26 -27.79
N HIS A 655 -3.87 -8.18 -29.01
CA HIS A 655 -5.04 -8.97 -29.38
C HIS A 655 -4.62 -10.41 -29.70
N GLU A 656 -5.45 -11.37 -29.29
CA GLU A 656 -5.28 -12.78 -29.61
C GLU A 656 -6.52 -13.31 -30.34
N ILE A 657 -6.30 -13.97 -31.48
CA ILE A 657 -7.27 -14.84 -32.13
C ILE A 657 -6.81 -16.28 -31.91
N ASP A 658 -7.76 -17.17 -31.58
CA ASP A 658 -7.49 -18.61 -31.47
C ASP A 658 -6.66 -19.09 -32.67
N ALA A 659 -5.55 -19.79 -32.39
CA ALA A 659 -4.59 -20.18 -33.41
C ALA A 659 -5.18 -21.07 -34.53
N ARG A 660 -6.35 -21.70 -34.29
CA ARG A 660 -7.08 -22.52 -35.27
C ARG A 660 -8.00 -21.70 -36.17
N GLU A 661 -8.38 -20.51 -35.73
CA GLU A 661 -9.32 -19.61 -36.41
C GLU A 661 -8.64 -18.38 -37.03
N LYS A 662 -7.37 -18.12 -36.69
CA LYS A 662 -6.60 -17.01 -37.27
C LYS A 662 -6.54 -17.08 -38.81
N PRO A 663 -6.46 -15.94 -39.50
CA PRO A 663 -6.20 -15.92 -40.93
C PRO A 663 -4.97 -16.75 -41.31
N ALA A 664 -5.05 -17.52 -42.40
CA ALA A 664 -3.99 -18.46 -42.79
C ALA A 664 -2.61 -17.80 -43.01
N HIS A 665 -2.59 -16.51 -43.33
CA HIS A 665 -1.36 -15.73 -43.55
C HIS A 665 -0.78 -15.12 -42.26
N PHE A 666 -1.48 -15.17 -41.13
CA PHE A 666 -0.94 -14.70 -39.86
C PHE A 666 0.07 -15.72 -39.30
N PRO A 667 1.27 -15.30 -38.88
CA PRO A 667 2.27 -16.21 -38.30
C PRO A 667 1.80 -16.83 -36.96
N SER A 668 1.08 -16.06 -36.14
CA SER A 668 0.49 -16.50 -34.86
C SER A 668 -0.89 -15.85 -34.64
N GLY A 669 -1.55 -16.20 -33.53
CA GLY A 669 -2.81 -15.56 -33.12
C GLY A 669 -2.64 -14.14 -32.58
N TYR A 670 -1.41 -13.71 -32.30
CA TYR A 670 -1.11 -12.44 -31.64
C TYR A 670 -0.83 -11.31 -32.63
N PHE A 671 -1.37 -10.13 -32.34
CA PHE A 671 -1.08 -8.88 -33.05
C PHE A 671 -1.36 -7.65 -32.17
N ALA A 672 -0.69 -6.55 -32.48
CA ALA A 672 -0.77 -5.32 -31.69
C ALA A 672 -2.20 -4.75 -31.64
N GLN A 673 -2.57 -4.19 -30.48
CA GLN A 673 -3.86 -3.52 -30.31
C GLN A 673 -4.02 -2.35 -31.29
N GLY A 674 -5.23 -2.16 -31.82
CA GLY A 674 -5.50 -1.11 -32.81
C GLY A 674 -4.96 -1.37 -34.21
N THR A 675 -4.51 -2.58 -34.49
CA THR A 675 -4.06 -3.00 -35.82
C THR A 675 -4.95 -4.11 -36.39
N THR A 676 -4.82 -4.38 -37.69
CA THR A 676 -5.58 -5.45 -38.38
C THR A 676 -4.69 -6.54 -38.97
N THR A 677 -3.38 -6.43 -38.80
CA THR A 677 -2.39 -7.42 -39.26
C THR A 677 -1.16 -7.40 -38.33
N PRO A 678 -0.52 -8.56 -38.08
CA PRO A 678 0.74 -8.64 -37.35
C PRO A 678 1.85 -7.79 -37.96
N GLY A 679 2.82 -7.38 -37.15
CA GLY A 679 3.99 -6.61 -37.57
C GLY A 679 3.76 -5.10 -37.72
N GLN A 680 2.60 -4.60 -37.31
CA GLN A 680 2.31 -3.17 -37.23
C GLN A 680 2.46 -2.67 -35.79
N TYR A 681 2.99 -1.46 -35.64
CA TYR A 681 3.08 -0.77 -34.36
C TYR A 681 1.67 -0.58 -33.76
N PRO A 682 1.47 -0.72 -32.42
CA PRO A 682 0.18 -0.51 -31.78
C PRO A 682 -0.48 0.83 -32.14
N GLY A 683 -1.81 0.81 -32.34
CA GLY A 683 -2.60 2.00 -32.63
C GLY A 683 -2.89 2.88 -31.41
N TRP A 684 -2.83 2.30 -30.21
CA TRP A 684 -2.92 2.98 -28.92
C TRP A 684 -2.02 2.25 -27.90
N LEU A 685 -1.70 2.92 -26.79
CA LEU A 685 -0.78 2.47 -25.76
C LEU A 685 -1.38 2.68 -24.36
N ASP A 686 -1.14 1.73 -23.46
CA ASP A 686 -1.53 1.78 -22.05
C ASP A 686 -0.40 2.30 -21.13
N GLY A 687 0.84 2.37 -21.63
CA GLY A 687 2.01 2.88 -20.91
C GLY A 687 2.77 1.83 -20.09
N THR A 688 2.46 0.55 -20.30
CA THR A 688 3.09 -0.60 -19.61
C THR A 688 3.82 -1.55 -20.56
N GLU A 689 3.86 -1.20 -21.85
CA GLU A 689 4.35 -2.08 -22.90
C GLU A 689 5.87 -2.28 -22.83
N VAL A 690 6.63 -1.22 -22.56
CA VAL A 690 8.09 -1.27 -22.53
C VAL A 690 8.64 -0.39 -21.41
N PHE A 691 9.55 -0.98 -20.64
CA PHE A 691 10.40 -0.27 -19.69
C PHE A 691 11.87 -0.47 -20.04
N GLU A 692 12.65 0.61 -19.94
CA GLU A 692 14.10 0.60 -20.08
C GLU A 692 14.76 0.92 -18.74
N VAL A 693 15.69 0.07 -18.30
CA VAL A 693 16.50 0.28 -17.09
C VAL A 693 17.91 0.77 -17.43
N ASN A 694 18.63 1.25 -16.42
CA ASN A 694 19.96 1.85 -16.56
C ASN A 694 21.01 0.84 -17.10
N ASP A 695 21.47 1.03 -18.34
CA ASP A 695 22.42 0.11 -18.98
C ASP A 695 23.83 0.21 -18.37
N ALA A 696 24.25 1.39 -17.89
CA ALA A 696 25.51 1.54 -17.19
C ALA A 696 25.52 0.72 -15.89
N LEU A 697 24.41 0.74 -15.14
CA LEU A 697 24.23 -0.11 -13.97
C LEU A 697 24.20 -1.60 -14.36
N ARG A 698 23.49 -1.95 -15.43
CA ARG A 698 23.45 -3.33 -15.94
C ARG A 698 24.84 -3.87 -16.26
N GLN A 699 25.68 -3.08 -16.94
CA GLN A 699 27.06 -3.47 -17.27
C GLN A 699 27.91 -3.70 -16.02
N VAL A 700 27.76 -2.85 -14.99
CA VAL A 700 28.42 -3.04 -13.69
C VAL A 700 27.95 -4.33 -13.00
N ALA A 701 26.63 -4.59 -13.00
CA ALA A 701 26.06 -5.81 -12.42
C ALA A 701 26.57 -7.07 -13.15
N VAL A 702 26.67 -7.04 -14.48
CA VAL A 702 27.28 -8.13 -15.29
C VAL A 702 28.72 -8.36 -14.87
N GLY A 703 29.52 -7.30 -14.68
CA GLY A 703 30.90 -7.41 -14.23
C GLY A 703 31.05 -8.14 -12.89
N PHE A 704 30.13 -7.91 -11.95
CA PHE A 704 30.09 -8.67 -10.70
C PHE A 704 29.60 -10.11 -10.91
N ALA A 705 28.49 -10.30 -11.62
CA ALA A 705 27.88 -11.60 -11.85
C ALA A 705 28.83 -12.59 -12.56
N GLN A 706 29.71 -12.10 -13.44
CA GLN A 706 30.71 -12.91 -14.13
C GLN A 706 31.74 -13.57 -13.20
N ALA A 707 31.89 -13.10 -11.97
CA ALA A 707 32.72 -13.75 -10.96
C ALA A 707 32.07 -15.00 -10.35
N ALA A 708 30.80 -15.28 -10.65
CA ALA A 708 30.11 -16.46 -10.16
C ALA A 708 30.52 -17.72 -10.93
N ASN A 709 30.72 -18.82 -10.19
CA ASN A 709 30.97 -20.12 -10.79
C ASN A 709 29.63 -20.86 -10.96
N LEU A 710 29.03 -20.74 -12.14
CA LEU A 710 27.72 -21.32 -12.42
C LEU A 710 27.78 -22.86 -12.41
N THR A 711 26.76 -23.47 -11.82
CA THR A 711 26.58 -24.92 -11.73
C THR A 711 25.86 -25.46 -12.96
N ASP A 712 26.17 -26.71 -13.31
CA ASP A 712 25.58 -27.40 -14.45
C ASP A 712 25.38 -28.89 -14.12
N THR A 713 24.37 -29.52 -14.70
CA THR A 713 23.98 -30.92 -14.43
C THR A 713 24.07 -31.79 -15.67
N ASP A 714 24.20 -33.10 -15.49
CA ASP A 714 24.28 -34.04 -16.61
C ASP A 714 22.94 -34.18 -17.35
N GLU A 715 21.82 -33.95 -16.66
CA GLU A 715 20.49 -33.81 -17.25
C GLU A 715 20.41 -32.60 -18.19
N CYS A 716 20.89 -31.43 -17.74
CA CYS A 716 20.94 -30.22 -18.57
C CYS A 716 21.86 -30.39 -19.77
N LYS A 717 23.04 -31.01 -19.61
CA LYS A 717 23.93 -31.33 -20.75
C LYS A 717 23.22 -32.22 -21.79
N ARG A 718 22.46 -33.22 -21.35
CA ARG A 718 21.68 -34.09 -22.25
C ARG A 718 20.55 -33.34 -22.95
N LEU A 719 19.83 -32.47 -22.24
CA LEU A 719 18.81 -31.61 -22.84
C LEU A 719 19.44 -30.72 -23.92
N ARG A 720 20.51 -29.99 -23.60
CA ARG A 720 21.19 -29.08 -24.53
C ARG A 720 21.78 -29.77 -25.75
N ALA A 721 22.20 -31.04 -25.63
CA ALA A 721 22.65 -31.83 -26.77
C ALA A 721 21.55 -32.06 -27.83
N THR A 722 20.26 -31.92 -27.47
CA THR A 722 19.14 -31.98 -28.44
C THR A 722 19.00 -30.71 -29.28
N TYR A 723 19.61 -29.59 -28.85
CA TYR A 723 19.60 -28.30 -29.54
C TYR A 723 20.85 -28.12 -30.42
N SER A 724 21.28 -29.16 -31.13
CA SER A 724 22.55 -29.17 -31.88
C SER A 724 22.55 -28.39 -33.21
N SER A 725 21.42 -27.81 -33.61
CA SER A 725 21.34 -26.97 -34.82
C SER A 725 22.22 -25.72 -34.68
N PRO A 726 22.87 -25.24 -35.77
CA PRO A 726 23.65 -24.00 -35.74
C PRO A 726 22.87 -22.79 -35.21
N ILE A 727 21.55 -22.75 -35.39
CA ILE A 727 20.70 -21.66 -34.94
C ILE A 727 20.53 -21.62 -33.41
N PHE A 728 20.80 -22.75 -32.75
CA PHE A 728 20.73 -22.94 -31.30
C PHE A 728 22.11 -23.20 -30.68
N ALA A 729 23.19 -22.77 -31.35
CA ALA A 729 24.54 -22.91 -30.82
C ALA A 729 24.71 -22.36 -29.39
N ALA A 730 23.99 -21.29 -29.04
CA ALA A 730 23.96 -20.74 -27.68
C ALA A 730 23.24 -21.69 -26.69
N GLY A 731 22.08 -22.24 -27.07
CA GLY A 731 21.33 -23.23 -26.28
C GLY A 731 22.07 -24.57 -26.10
N ALA A 732 23.01 -24.90 -26.99
CA ALA A 732 23.86 -26.08 -26.86
C ALA A 732 25.10 -25.87 -25.96
N ALA A 733 25.43 -24.61 -25.63
CA ALA A 733 26.62 -24.27 -24.85
C ALA A 733 26.44 -24.54 -23.33
N PRO A 734 27.51 -24.53 -22.53
CA PRO A 734 27.40 -24.48 -21.06
C PRO A 734 26.78 -23.16 -20.55
N PRO A 735 26.20 -23.12 -19.33
CA PRO A 735 25.58 -21.91 -18.79
C PRO A 735 26.60 -20.78 -18.57
N SER A 736 26.16 -19.54 -18.79
CA SER A 736 26.97 -18.33 -18.64
C SER A 736 26.14 -17.12 -18.20
N ILE A 737 26.80 -15.99 -17.94
CA ILE A 737 26.13 -14.70 -17.76
C ILE A 737 25.88 -14.07 -19.13
N VAL A 738 24.63 -13.72 -19.43
CA VAL A 738 24.23 -13.24 -20.76
C VAL A 738 23.53 -11.89 -20.66
N MET A 739 23.95 -10.93 -21.48
CA MET A 739 23.29 -9.63 -21.60
C MET A 739 22.23 -9.68 -22.70
N CYS A 740 20.95 -9.68 -22.32
CA CYS A 740 19.82 -9.74 -23.23
C CYS A 740 18.52 -9.48 -22.45
N ASP A 741 17.40 -9.31 -23.14
CA ASP A 741 16.19 -8.69 -22.61
C ASP A 741 15.07 -9.68 -22.28
N THR A 742 14.12 -9.22 -21.46
CA THR A 742 13.05 -10.02 -20.87
C THR A 742 11.69 -9.64 -21.44
N LEU A 743 10.83 -10.64 -21.58
CA LEU A 743 9.43 -10.46 -21.96
C LEU A 743 8.51 -10.96 -20.85
N THR A 744 7.52 -10.14 -20.51
CA THR A 744 6.47 -10.46 -19.55
C THR A 744 5.23 -11.01 -20.26
N SER A 745 4.58 -12.02 -19.68
CA SER A 745 3.27 -12.52 -20.10
C SER A 745 2.57 -13.20 -18.93
N ASP A 746 1.32 -12.86 -18.65
CA ASP A 746 0.49 -13.57 -17.66
C ASP A 746 0.24 -15.05 -18.01
N THR A 747 0.37 -15.43 -19.28
CA THR A 747 0.27 -16.83 -19.71
C THR A 747 1.64 -17.47 -19.81
N TYR A 748 1.81 -18.66 -19.21
CA TYR A 748 2.96 -19.53 -19.48
C TYR A 748 2.80 -20.20 -20.84
N TRP A 749 3.71 -19.92 -21.77
CA TRP A 749 3.61 -20.36 -23.17
C TRP A 749 4.89 -21.06 -23.63
N THR A 750 4.77 -21.89 -24.67
CA THR A 750 5.92 -22.43 -25.40
C THR A 750 5.58 -22.72 -26.85
N GLY A 751 6.59 -22.67 -27.73
CA GLY A 751 6.48 -23.12 -29.11
C GLY A 751 7.10 -22.14 -30.10
N ALA A 752 7.67 -22.66 -31.18
CA ALA A 752 8.46 -21.87 -32.13
C ALA A 752 7.70 -20.66 -32.72
N LEU A 753 6.40 -20.82 -33.03
CA LEU A 753 5.58 -19.75 -33.61
C LEU A 753 5.28 -18.62 -32.62
N LEU A 754 4.95 -18.96 -31.36
CA LEU A 754 4.72 -17.96 -30.31
C LEU A 754 6.03 -17.26 -29.95
N ALA A 755 7.11 -18.03 -29.85
CA ALA A 755 8.43 -17.49 -29.54
C ALA A 755 8.93 -16.52 -30.62
N GLU A 756 8.71 -16.82 -31.90
CA GLU A 756 9.01 -15.92 -33.02
C GLU A 756 8.08 -14.69 -33.02
N ALA A 757 6.79 -14.85 -32.69
CA ALA A 757 5.88 -13.73 -32.57
C ALA A 757 6.33 -12.75 -31.46
N PHE A 758 6.69 -13.26 -30.29
CA PHE A 758 7.17 -12.44 -29.17
C PHE A 758 8.57 -11.84 -29.40
N GLU A 759 9.46 -12.54 -30.12
CA GLU A 759 10.70 -11.95 -30.65
C GLU A 759 10.41 -10.75 -31.55
N ASN A 760 9.46 -10.89 -32.47
CA ASN A 760 9.06 -9.82 -33.38
C ASN A 760 8.38 -8.65 -32.64
N THR A 761 7.49 -8.93 -31.68
CA THR A 761 6.87 -7.90 -30.83
C THR A 761 7.94 -7.15 -30.03
N THR A 762 8.92 -7.85 -29.45
CA THR A 762 10.03 -7.23 -28.72
C THR A 762 10.83 -6.30 -29.62
N SER A 763 11.19 -6.76 -30.82
CA SER A 763 11.92 -5.95 -31.80
C SER A 763 11.09 -4.73 -32.26
N LEU A 764 9.81 -4.92 -32.53
CA LEU A 764 8.89 -3.86 -32.97
C LEU A 764 8.73 -2.77 -31.93
N LEU A 765 8.42 -3.13 -30.68
CA LEU A 765 8.15 -2.15 -29.62
C LEU A 765 9.40 -1.39 -29.17
N THR A 766 10.58 -2.00 -29.36
CA THR A 766 11.86 -1.43 -28.96
C THR A 766 12.64 -0.80 -30.12
N ASN A 767 12.02 -0.61 -31.30
CA ASN A 767 12.70 -0.10 -32.50
C ASN A 767 13.99 -0.88 -32.84
N GLY A 768 13.99 -2.19 -32.57
CA GLY A 768 15.11 -3.09 -32.79
C GLY A 768 16.24 -3.00 -31.75
N GLN A 769 16.09 -2.23 -30.67
CA GLN A 769 17.11 -2.07 -29.64
C GLN A 769 17.22 -3.29 -28.71
N ALA A 770 16.08 -3.92 -28.36
CA ALA A 770 16.08 -5.06 -27.45
C ALA A 770 16.40 -6.39 -28.14
N VAL A 771 17.08 -7.26 -27.41
CA VAL A 771 17.43 -8.63 -27.80
C VAL A 771 16.65 -9.59 -26.91
N TYR A 772 15.48 -10.02 -27.36
CA TYR A 772 14.69 -11.03 -26.64
C TYR A 772 15.51 -12.30 -26.36
N CYS A 773 15.56 -12.70 -25.10
CA CYS A 773 16.15 -13.98 -24.71
C CYS A 773 15.48 -14.67 -23.54
N SER A 774 14.71 -13.97 -22.70
CA SER A 774 14.08 -14.56 -21.51
C SER A 774 12.60 -14.21 -21.42
N SER A 775 11.81 -15.09 -20.81
CA SER A 775 10.36 -14.95 -20.65
C SER A 775 9.92 -15.26 -19.22
N GLN A 776 9.02 -14.44 -18.67
CA GLN A 776 8.55 -14.50 -17.28
C GLN A 776 7.17 -13.80 -17.13
N GLN A 777 6.61 -13.66 -15.92
CA GLN A 777 5.23 -13.18 -15.72
C GLN A 777 5.10 -11.92 -14.83
N GLU A 778 6.18 -11.23 -14.45
CA GLU A 778 6.16 -10.21 -13.39
C GLU A 778 6.96 -8.92 -13.66
N ASP A 779 8.02 -8.92 -14.49
CA ASP A 779 8.98 -7.79 -14.55
C ASP A 779 8.30 -6.46 -14.91
N ASN A 780 7.42 -6.45 -15.93
CA ASN A 780 6.70 -5.23 -16.33
C ASN A 780 5.81 -4.69 -15.20
N ALA A 781 5.21 -5.55 -14.39
CA ALA A 781 4.36 -5.16 -13.27
C ALA A 781 5.16 -4.54 -12.11
N VAL A 782 6.30 -5.15 -11.76
CA VAL A 782 7.22 -4.59 -10.75
C VAL A 782 7.77 -3.25 -11.22
N LEU A 783 8.23 -3.18 -12.47
CA LEU A 783 8.78 -1.96 -13.06
C LEU A 783 7.73 -0.84 -13.12
N HIS A 784 6.49 -1.14 -13.49
CA HIS A 784 5.44 -0.11 -13.49
C HIS A 784 5.15 0.45 -12.10
N ALA A 785 5.08 -0.42 -11.08
CA ALA A 785 4.90 0.01 -9.70
C ALA A 785 6.06 0.90 -9.24
N LEU A 786 7.30 0.49 -9.50
CA LEU A 786 8.51 1.27 -9.18
C LEU A 786 8.57 2.59 -9.96
N LEU A 787 8.14 2.63 -11.23
CA LEU A 787 8.08 3.86 -12.03
C LEU A 787 7.10 4.85 -11.41
N ARG A 788 5.90 4.39 -11.03
CA ARG A 788 4.91 5.22 -10.31
C ARG A 788 5.48 5.74 -9.00
N GLY A 789 6.23 4.93 -8.26
CA GLY A 789 6.96 5.37 -7.07
C GLY A 789 8.01 6.44 -7.37
N ALA A 790 8.76 6.28 -8.46
CA ALA A 790 9.80 7.21 -8.88
C ALA A 790 9.25 8.58 -9.31
N VAL A 791 8.06 8.64 -9.93
CA VAL A 791 7.35 9.90 -10.26
C VAL A 791 7.09 10.74 -8.99
N PHE A 792 7.04 10.10 -7.82
CA PHE A 792 6.83 10.76 -6.52
C PHE A 792 8.06 10.70 -5.60
N ASP A 793 9.26 10.52 -6.15
CA ASP A 793 10.54 10.48 -5.42
C ASP A 793 10.62 9.39 -4.32
N LEU A 794 9.80 8.34 -4.38
CA LEU A 794 9.82 7.24 -3.40
C LEU A 794 10.96 6.25 -3.64
N VAL A 795 11.38 6.11 -4.90
CA VAL A 795 12.49 5.26 -5.37
C VAL A 795 13.23 5.95 -6.50
N ASP A 796 14.46 5.53 -6.75
CA ASP A 796 15.24 5.95 -7.92
C ASP A 796 15.19 4.85 -8.99
N PHE A 797 14.43 5.08 -10.07
CA PHE A 797 14.23 4.10 -11.14
C PHE A 797 15.55 3.74 -11.86
N SER A 798 16.59 4.58 -11.76
CA SER A 798 17.91 4.30 -12.33
C SER A 798 18.71 3.24 -11.56
N ARG A 799 18.17 2.74 -10.42
CA ARG A 799 18.81 1.76 -9.52
C ARG A 799 18.23 0.35 -9.63
N ILE A 800 17.58 0.02 -10.73
CA ILE A 800 16.93 -1.27 -10.93
C ILE A 800 17.80 -2.19 -11.80
N ILE A 801 18.00 -3.43 -11.34
CA ILE A 801 18.67 -4.51 -12.05
C ILE A 801 17.65 -5.63 -12.27
N VAL A 802 17.50 -6.06 -13.52
CA VAL A 802 16.59 -7.14 -13.90
C VAL A 802 17.39 -8.37 -14.27
N MET A 803 17.23 -9.46 -13.51
CA MET A 803 18.02 -10.67 -13.63
C MET A 803 17.13 -11.92 -13.64
N ARG A 804 17.28 -12.76 -14.67
CA ARG A 804 16.51 -14.01 -14.82
C ARG A 804 17.42 -15.21 -15.02
N ALA A 805 17.21 -16.30 -14.28
CA ALA A 805 17.93 -17.56 -14.50
C ALA A 805 17.09 -18.55 -15.31
N ALA A 806 17.68 -19.13 -16.35
CA ALA A 806 16.98 -19.94 -17.33
C ALA A 806 16.58 -21.33 -16.81
N SER A 807 15.30 -21.55 -16.49
CA SER A 807 14.78 -22.84 -15.99
C SER A 807 14.43 -23.84 -17.09
N ASP A 808 14.11 -23.35 -18.28
CA ASP A 808 13.60 -24.12 -19.41
C ASP A 808 13.82 -23.35 -20.74
N PHE A 809 13.58 -24.02 -21.87
CA PHE A 809 13.60 -23.39 -23.18
C PHE A 809 12.20 -22.99 -23.62
N ASP A 810 12.04 -21.78 -24.15
CA ASP A 810 10.74 -21.24 -24.60
C ASP A 810 10.17 -21.95 -25.84
N ARG A 811 10.97 -22.78 -26.52
CA ARG A 811 10.61 -23.50 -27.74
C ARG A 811 11.36 -24.84 -27.84
N PRO A 812 10.79 -25.84 -28.53
CA PRO A 812 11.44 -27.12 -28.76
C PRO A 812 12.70 -27.00 -29.64
N PRO A 813 13.56 -28.04 -29.67
CA PRO A 813 14.60 -28.16 -30.68
C PRO A 813 13.99 -28.30 -32.08
N GLU A 814 14.79 -28.14 -33.13
CA GLU A 814 14.31 -28.27 -34.52
C GLU A 814 13.64 -29.64 -34.75
N GLY A 815 12.41 -29.61 -35.28
CA GLY A 815 11.60 -30.81 -35.50
C GLY A 815 10.90 -31.36 -34.26
N GLY A 816 11.11 -30.78 -33.07
CA GLY A 816 10.40 -31.14 -31.84
C GLY A 816 9.00 -30.50 -31.75
N SER A 817 8.13 -31.07 -30.91
CA SER A 817 6.77 -30.54 -30.71
C SER A 817 6.71 -29.56 -29.53
N ALA A 818 5.84 -28.56 -29.61
CA ALA A 818 5.63 -27.61 -28.51
C ALA A 818 5.02 -28.29 -27.28
N ALA A 819 4.16 -29.29 -27.47
CA ALA A 819 3.58 -30.07 -26.38
C ALA A 819 4.65 -30.88 -25.63
N ASP A 820 5.57 -31.54 -26.36
CA ASP A 820 6.67 -32.28 -25.72
C ASP A 820 7.59 -31.33 -24.96
N ASN A 821 7.82 -30.11 -25.47
CA ASN A 821 8.59 -29.10 -24.75
C ASN A 821 7.90 -28.64 -23.47
N LEU A 822 6.59 -28.38 -23.52
CA LEU A 822 5.81 -27.93 -22.36
C LEU A 822 5.75 -28.98 -21.25
N PHE A 823 5.56 -30.25 -21.64
CA PHE A 823 5.36 -31.35 -20.70
C PHE A 823 6.67 -32.09 -20.35
N ALA A 824 7.81 -31.64 -20.89
CA ALA A 824 9.10 -32.19 -20.54
C ALA A 824 9.40 -31.99 -19.04
N PRO A 825 10.11 -32.93 -18.40
CA PRO A 825 10.60 -32.71 -17.04
C PRO A 825 11.44 -31.44 -16.96
N ALA A 826 11.18 -30.59 -15.96
CA ALA A 826 11.85 -29.31 -15.73
C ALA A 826 13.30 -29.48 -15.22
N VAL A 827 14.17 -30.12 -16.01
CA VAL A 827 15.55 -30.46 -15.61
C VAL A 827 16.43 -29.24 -15.38
N GLY A 828 16.11 -28.10 -16.00
CA GLY A 828 16.82 -26.84 -15.83
C GLY A 828 16.39 -26.04 -14.59
N PHE A 829 15.25 -26.38 -13.97
CA PHE A 829 14.71 -25.62 -12.84
C PHE A 829 15.65 -25.61 -11.61
N PRO A 830 16.16 -26.76 -11.10
CA PRO A 830 17.09 -26.74 -9.97
C PRO A 830 18.41 -25.97 -10.21
N PRO A 831 19.15 -26.18 -11.32
CA PRO A 831 20.37 -25.41 -11.56
C PRO A 831 20.10 -23.92 -11.83
N ALA A 832 18.93 -23.54 -12.37
CA ALA A 832 18.55 -22.14 -12.53
C ALA A 832 18.42 -21.43 -11.18
N LEU A 833 17.70 -22.02 -10.22
CA LEU A 833 17.56 -21.49 -8.86
C LEU A 833 18.92 -21.26 -8.19
N LEU A 834 19.80 -22.28 -8.24
CA LEU A 834 21.14 -22.20 -7.67
C LEU A 834 22.00 -21.12 -8.37
N ASN A 835 21.95 -21.05 -9.70
CA ASN A 835 22.76 -20.10 -10.47
C ASN A 835 22.26 -18.66 -10.31
N LEU A 836 20.95 -18.46 -10.14
CA LEU A 836 20.35 -17.17 -9.79
C LEU A 836 20.99 -16.60 -8.52
N ARG A 837 21.05 -17.41 -7.47
CA ARG A 837 21.72 -17.06 -6.21
C ARG A 837 23.21 -16.83 -6.39
N LEU A 838 23.92 -17.74 -7.06
CA LEU A 838 25.38 -17.65 -7.21
C LEU A 838 25.81 -16.37 -7.94
N ALA A 839 25.12 -15.98 -9.00
CA ALA A 839 25.34 -14.73 -9.72
C ALA A 839 24.86 -13.53 -8.90
N GLY A 840 23.65 -13.61 -8.36
CA GLY A 840 23.01 -12.54 -7.62
C GLY A 840 23.78 -12.12 -6.36
N VAL A 841 24.32 -13.06 -5.59
CA VAL A 841 25.17 -12.77 -4.43
C VAL A 841 26.38 -11.92 -4.82
N LYS A 842 26.99 -12.15 -5.99
CA LYS A 842 28.11 -11.32 -6.46
C LYS A 842 27.69 -9.89 -6.75
N VAL A 843 26.50 -9.69 -7.34
CA VAL A 843 25.92 -8.37 -7.56
C VAL A 843 25.67 -7.66 -6.24
N VAL A 844 25.01 -8.33 -5.29
CA VAL A 844 24.70 -7.76 -3.96
C VAL A 844 25.98 -7.39 -3.21
N GLN A 845 26.97 -8.28 -3.16
CA GLN A 845 28.27 -8.00 -2.54
C GLN A 845 28.97 -6.82 -3.20
N GLY A 846 29.00 -6.77 -4.53
CA GLY A 846 29.62 -5.65 -5.26
C GLY A 846 28.99 -4.30 -4.94
N ILE A 847 27.66 -4.24 -4.78
CA ILE A 847 26.93 -3.02 -4.38
C ILE A 847 27.24 -2.64 -2.92
N ILE A 848 27.19 -3.59 -2.01
CA ILE A 848 27.41 -3.36 -0.57
C ILE A 848 28.86 -2.95 -0.28
N ASP A 849 29.83 -3.66 -0.85
CA ASP A 849 31.26 -3.38 -0.67
C ASP A 849 31.65 -2.04 -1.33
N GLY A 850 31.01 -1.70 -2.45
CA GLY A 850 31.22 -0.45 -3.17
C GLY A 850 30.36 0.73 -2.70
N TRP A 851 29.58 0.59 -1.61
CA TRP A 851 28.49 1.51 -1.28
C TRP A 851 28.93 2.97 -1.24
N SER A 852 29.83 3.32 -0.31
CA SER A 852 30.26 4.71 -0.11
C SER A 852 31.09 5.28 -1.26
N ALA A 853 31.72 4.43 -2.09
CA ALA A 853 32.56 4.88 -3.20
C ALA A 853 31.72 5.24 -4.44
N THR A 854 30.73 4.41 -4.75
CA THR A 854 30.00 4.43 -6.02
C THR A 854 28.49 4.40 -5.80
N PHE A 855 27.97 3.38 -5.13
CA PHE A 855 26.54 3.07 -5.20
C PHE A 855 25.65 4.03 -4.39
N GLU A 856 26.14 4.63 -3.31
CA GLU A 856 25.38 5.63 -2.55
C GLU A 856 24.96 6.81 -3.43
N ARG A 857 25.87 7.32 -4.26
CA ARG A 857 25.61 8.43 -5.20
C ARG A 857 24.74 8.03 -6.39
N GLY A 858 24.69 6.75 -6.74
CA GLY A 858 24.02 6.27 -7.94
C GLY A 858 24.99 6.10 -9.11
N ILE A 859 24.58 5.33 -10.12
CA ILE A 859 25.29 5.20 -11.39
C ILE A 859 24.56 6.04 -12.42
N GLU A 860 25.24 7.02 -13.00
CA GLU A 860 24.66 7.88 -14.03
C GLU A 860 24.27 7.07 -15.27
N PRO A 861 23.01 7.15 -15.75
CA PRO A 861 22.58 6.42 -16.93
C PRO A 861 23.31 6.84 -18.21
N SER A 862 23.66 5.86 -19.04
CA SER A 862 24.18 6.09 -20.39
C SER A 862 23.10 6.07 -21.49
N ASN A 863 21.86 5.84 -21.09
CA ASN A 863 20.68 5.61 -21.94
C ASN A 863 19.46 6.30 -21.31
N TYR A 864 18.35 6.31 -22.04
CA TYR A 864 17.05 6.64 -21.46
C TYR A 864 16.68 5.61 -20.38
N VAL A 865 15.96 6.06 -19.34
CA VAL A 865 15.53 5.21 -18.23
C VAL A 865 14.10 5.58 -17.87
N GLY A 866 13.17 4.63 -17.98
CA GLY A 866 11.75 4.87 -17.75
C GLY A 866 10.84 4.03 -18.66
N ASP A 867 9.61 4.51 -18.85
CA ASP A 867 8.60 3.89 -19.71
C ASP A 867 8.61 4.50 -21.12
N MET A 868 7.86 3.88 -22.03
CA MET A 868 7.72 4.39 -23.40
C MET A 868 6.99 5.74 -23.51
N LEU A 869 6.33 6.20 -22.44
CA LEU A 869 5.61 7.48 -22.42
C LEU A 869 6.50 8.67 -22.02
N GLY A 870 7.73 8.42 -21.55
CA GLY A 870 8.60 9.51 -21.07
C GLY A 870 8.17 10.03 -19.69
N SER A 871 7.54 9.20 -18.85
CA SER A 871 6.94 9.62 -17.57
C SER A 871 7.94 10.21 -16.56
N LEU A 872 9.22 9.83 -16.65
CA LEU A 872 10.31 10.39 -15.85
C LEU A 872 11.05 11.56 -16.53
N GLY A 873 10.54 12.04 -17.67
CA GLY A 873 11.20 13.01 -18.54
C GLY A 873 12.21 12.36 -19.49
N GLY A 874 12.67 13.11 -20.48
CA GLY A 874 13.51 12.59 -21.58
C GLY A 874 12.69 12.08 -22.77
N GLU A 875 13.39 11.67 -23.82
CA GLU A 875 12.81 11.15 -25.06
C GLU A 875 13.21 9.69 -25.24
N PRO A 876 12.27 8.73 -25.12
CA PRO A 876 12.59 7.33 -25.38
C PRO A 876 12.97 7.15 -26.86
N ASP A 877 14.04 6.43 -27.13
CA ASP A 877 14.48 6.04 -28.48
C ASP A 877 13.76 4.78 -29.00
N PHE A 878 12.87 4.23 -28.19
CA PHE A 878 11.93 3.16 -28.48
C PHE A 878 10.48 3.65 -28.48
N GLY A 879 9.59 2.82 -29.03
CA GLY A 879 8.21 3.18 -29.27
C GLY A 879 8.02 4.40 -30.20
N PRO A 880 6.87 5.10 -30.14
CA PRO A 880 6.59 6.21 -31.04
C PRO A 880 7.30 7.53 -30.65
N GLY A 881 8.17 7.52 -29.63
CA GLY A 881 8.72 8.72 -28.97
C GLY A 881 7.76 9.31 -27.93
N SER A 882 8.12 10.40 -27.24
CA SER A 882 7.36 11.02 -26.12
C SER A 882 6.00 11.62 -26.49
N ALA A 883 5.42 11.25 -27.64
CA ALA A 883 4.16 11.76 -28.13
C ALA A 883 3.11 11.68 -27.01
N ARG A 884 2.77 12.85 -26.45
CA ARG A 884 1.73 13.02 -25.44
C ARG A 884 0.48 12.31 -25.92
N VAL A 885 0.22 11.12 -25.39
CA VAL A 885 -1.01 10.40 -25.62
C VAL A 885 -2.09 11.22 -24.94
N ILE A 886 -2.77 12.05 -25.74
CA ILE A 886 -3.98 12.76 -25.33
C ILE A 886 -5.04 11.67 -25.20
N TRP A 887 -5.28 11.22 -23.98
CA TRP A 887 -6.47 10.44 -23.66
C TRP A 887 -7.69 11.32 -23.98
N ALA A 888 -8.53 10.83 -24.90
CA ALA A 888 -9.84 11.40 -25.22
C ALA A 888 -10.89 10.90 -24.25
#